data_AF-A0A067GJX5-F1
#
_entry.id   AF-A0A067GJX5-F1
#
_cell.length_a   1.000
_cell.length_b   1.000
_cell.length_c   1.000
_cell.angle_alpha   90.00
_cell.angle_beta   90.00
_cell.angle_gamma   90.00
#
_symmetry.space_group_name_H-M   'P 1'
#
loop_
_entity.id
_entity.type
_entity.pdbx_description
1 polymer ?
#
loop_
_entity_poly.entity_id
_entity_poly.type
_entity_poly.pdbx_seq_one_letter_code
_entity_poly.pdbx_strand_id
1 'polypeptide(L)'
;ECPVGTYKNVTGSDKSLCHQCPPQEFPHRAVYISVRGGIAETPCPYRCISERYHMPHCYTALEELIYTFGGPWLFCLLLVGLLILLALVLSVARMKFVGVDELPGPAPTQHGSQIDHSFPFLESLNEVLETNRAEESHSHVHRMYFMGPNTFSQPWHLPHTPPEQIKEIVYEGAFNSFVDEINAIATYHWWEGAIYSILAILAYPLAWSWQQWRRRMKLQRLREYVRSEYDHACLRSCRSRALYEGLKVAATPDLMLAYLDFFLGGDEKRTDLPPCLHHRFPMSLIFGGDGSYMAPFSLQNDNILTSLMSQLVPPTICYRLVAGLNAQLRLVRRGRLRATFRPVLRWLETHANPTLQLHGLRVDLAWFQATACGYCQYGLLVYAVGGENEPTSIGSFDRGRLIERESRVKSIDMENPSGRLREETLLTRAQRSSESYMKRKRSHGGIIDTNNVQMLEERRDIFYFLSFIVHNTKPVGHQDLVGLVISVLLLGDFSLVLLTLLQLYSISLVDVFLVLFILPLGILLPFPAGINALFSHGPRRSVGLARVYALWNVTSLINVGVAFLCGYVHYSSGSSPNKKVPNFQPWNFSMDESEWWIFPAGLVLCKIFQSQLVNWHVANLEIQDRTLYSNDFELFWQS
;
A
#
# COMPACT_ATOMS: atom_id res chain seq x y z
N GLU A 1 44.43 9.87 56.40
CA GLU A 1 43.91 9.11 55.24
C GLU A 1 43.87 10.04 54.04
N CYS A 2 44.23 9.55 52.86
CA CYS A 2 44.24 10.36 51.64
C CYS A 2 42.81 10.50 51.07
N PRO A 3 42.49 11.61 50.37
CA PRO A 3 41.19 11.78 49.72
C PRO A 3 40.96 10.75 48.62
N VAL A 4 39.69 10.51 48.27
CA VAL A 4 39.28 9.56 47.23
C VAL A 4 39.96 9.91 45.90
N GLY A 5 40.50 8.91 45.19
CA GLY A 5 41.26 9.10 43.95
C GLY A 5 42.73 9.48 44.15
N THR A 6 43.25 9.39 45.37
CA THR A 6 44.67 9.60 45.66
C THR A 6 45.25 8.44 46.48
N TYR A 7 46.56 8.18 46.32
CA TYR A 7 47.31 7.12 47.01
C TYR A 7 48.55 7.70 47.69
N LYS A 8 49.12 6.98 48.65
CA LYS A 8 50.31 7.37 49.42
C LYS A 8 51.17 6.16 49.79
N ASN A 9 52.39 6.12 49.30
CA ASN A 9 53.35 5.03 49.50
C ASN A 9 54.36 5.29 50.65
N VAL A 10 54.29 6.44 51.32
CA VAL A 10 55.21 6.83 52.42
C VAL A 10 54.46 6.95 53.74
N THR A 11 55.09 6.62 54.87
CA THR A 11 54.50 6.81 56.20
C THR A 11 54.48 8.29 56.60
N GLY A 12 53.36 8.76 57.18
CA GLY A 12 53.21 10.13 57.68
C GLY A 12 51.76 10.61 57.68
N SER A 13 51.47 11.75 58.29
CA SER A 13 50.11 12.32 58.38
C SER A 13 49.83 13.46 57.39
N ASP A 14 50.86 14.04 56.77
CA ASP A 14 50.70 15.23 55.92
C ASP A 14 49.93 14.94 54.61
N LYS A 15 49.08 15.90 54.23
CA LYS A 15 48.21 15.86 53.04
C LYS A 15 48.98 16.00 51.73
N SER A 16 50.17 16.63 51.76
CA SER A 16 51.08 16.78 50.62
C SER A 16 51.67 15.45 50.13
N LEU A 17 51.58 14.40 50.94
CA LEU A 17 52.10 13.07 50.64
C LEU A 17 51.10 12.20 49.85
N CYS A 18 49.92 12.75 49.49
CA CYS A 18 48.90 12.05 48.69
C CYS A 18 49.06 12.44 47.22
N HIS A 19 49.31 11.45 46.36
CA HIS A 19 49.45 11.63 44.92
C HIS A 19 48.18 11.20 44.19
N GLN A 20 47.83 11.88 43.08
CA GLN A 20 46.71 11.48 42.25
C GLN A 20 46.97 10.13 41.58
N CYS A 21 45.94 9.28 41.54
CA CYS A 21 46.04 8.01 40.82
C CYS A 21 46.14 8.24 39.31
N PRO A 22 46.98 7.46 38.59
CA PRO A 22 47.18 7.63 37.16
C PRO A 22 45.86 7.42 36.39
N PRO A 23 45.46 8.35 35.51
CA PRO A 23 44.20 8.27 34.78
C PRO A 23 44.19 7.17 33.70
N GLN A 24 45.36 6.66 33.30
CA GLN A 24 45.50 5.63 32.25
C GLN A 24 44.99 4.25 32.68
N GLU A 25 44.89 3.99 33.98
CA GLU A 25 44.42 2.72 34.54
C GLU A 25 42.95 2.79 35.01
N PHE A 26 42.28 3.94 34.80
CA PHE A 26 40.93 4.17 35.30
C PHE A 26 39.87 3.98 34.20
N PRO A 27 38.93 3.02 34.37
CA PRO A 27 37.86 2.82 33.39
C PRO A 27 36.90 4.02 33.36
N HIS A 28 36.44 4.41 32.16
CA HIS A 28 35.56 5.57 31.98
C HIS A 28 34.22 5.50 32.75
N ARG A 29 33.74 4.29 33.09
CA ARG A 29 32.49 4.06 33.83
C ARG A 29 32.70 3.59 35.28
N ALA A 30 33.85 3.91 35.85
CA ALA A 30 34.20 3.61 37.23
C ALA A 30 34.12 4.85 38.12
N VAL A 31 33.98 4.65 39.43
CA VAL A 31 34.08 5.66 40.49
C VAL A 31 35.03 5.14 41.55
N TYR A 32 35.98 5.98 41.96
CA TYR A 32 36.87 5.66 43.07
C TYR A 32 36.09 5.48 44.37
N ILE A 33 36.49 4.48 45.17
CA ILE A 33 35.88 4.18 46.46
C ILE A 33 36.85 4.49 47.61
N SER A 34 36.31 4.92 48.74
CA SER A 34 37.09 5.05 49.97
C SER A 34 37.25 3.69 50.65
N VAL A 35 38.49 3.26 50.87
CA VAL A 35 38.81 2.06 51.65
C VAL A 35 39.41 2.49 53.00
N ARG A 36 38.96 1.85 54.08
CA ARG A 36 39.41 2.14 55.45
C ARG A 36 40.89 1.81 55.59
N GLY A 37 41.70 2.77 56.07
CA GLY A 37 43.16 2.62 56.19
C GLY A 37 43.98 3.31 55.10
N GLY A 38 43.36 3.89 54.07
CA GLY A 38 44.07 4.55 52.96
C GLY A 38 44.72 3.57 51.99
N ILE A 39 45.23 4.08 50.86
CA ILE A 39 45.71 3.27 49.74
C ILE A 39 47.20 3.50 49.55
N ALA A 40 47.99 2.42 49.57
CA ALA A 40 49.45 2.47 49.42
C ALA A 40 49.96 2.13 48.02
N GLU A 41 49.15 1.43 47.21
CA GLU A 41 49.52 0.89 45.90
C GLU A 41 48.53 1.31 44.80
N THR A 42 49.00 1.33 43.55
CA THR A 42 48.19 1.55 42.35
C THR A 42 47.84 0.20 41.68
N PRO A 43 46.66 0.04 41.06
CA PRO A 43 45.61 1.05 40.84
C PRO A 43 44.76 1.34 42.09
N CYS A 44 44.30 2.59 42.23
CA CYS A 44 43.35 2.97 43.29
C CYS A 44 42.08 2.10 43.21
N PRO A 45 41.50 1.68 44.34
CA PRO A 45 40.27 0.89 44.36
C PRO A 45 39.12 1.71 43.76
N TYR A 46 38.43 1.09 42.81
CA TYR A 46 37.27 1.65 42.12
C TYR A 46 36.15 0.62 42.08
N ARG A 47 34.92 1.11 41.91
CA ARG A 47 33.76 0.30 41.56
C ARG A 47 33.10 0.86 40.33
N CYS A 48 32.39 0.03 39.57
CA CYS A 48 31.60 0.54 38.46
C CYS A 48 30.42 1.39 38.96
N ILE A 49 30.00 2.36 38.15
CA ILE A 49 28.87 3.27 38.49
C ILE A 49 27.56 2.48 38.72
N SER A 50 27.39 1.37 38.01
CA SER A 50 26.27 0.44 38.12
C SER A 50 26.78 -0.96 38.48
N GLU A 51 26.04 -1.67 39.33
CA GLU A 51 26.32 -3.08 39.67
C GLU A 51 26.18 -4.03 38.46
N ARG A 52 25.56 -3.57 37.36
CA ARG A 52 25.39 -4.35 36.12
C ARG A 52 26.58 -4.28 35.17
N TYR A 53 27.56 -3.41 35.44
CA TYR A 53 28.77 -3.32 34.63
C TYR A 53 29.82 -4.27 35.19
N HIS A 54 30.48 -5.01 34.30
CA HIS A 54 31.42 -6.05 34.69
C HIS A 54 32.83 -5.49 34.90
N MET A 55 33.43 -5.77 36.07
CA MET A 55 34.84 -5.47 36.36
C MET A 55 35.76 -6.39 35.54
N PRO A 56 36.98 -5.95 35.16
CA PRO A 56 37.69 -4.75 35.64
C PRO A 56 37.41 -3.47 34.82
N HIS A 57 37.03 -3.55 33.55
CA HIS A 57 36.90 -2.38 32.68
C HIS A 57 35.53 -1.66 32.76
N CYS A 58 34.62 -2.14 33.60
CA CYS A 58 33.26 -1.61 33.72
C CYS A 58 32.51 -1.56 32.38
N TYR A 59 32.68 -2.62 31.59
CA TYR A 59 32.00 -2.78 30.32
C TYR A 59 30.52 -3.10 30.50
N THR A 60 29.71 -2.70 29.52
CA THR A 60 28.35 -3.22 29.40
C THR A 60 28.37 -4.67 28.94
N ALA A 61 27.27 -5.41 29.17
CA ALA A 61 27.15 -6.79 28.70
C ALA A 61 27.35 -6.94 27.17
N LEU A 62 27.01 -5.92 26.38
CA LEU A 62 27.28 -5.89 24.93
C LEU A 62 28.78 -5.68 24.64
N GLU A 63 29.42 -4.74 25.32
CA GLU A 63 30.85 -4.46 25.14
C GLU A 63 31.69 -5.67 25.54
N GLU A 64 31.34 -6.34 26.64
CA GLU A 64 31.97 -7.58 27.07
C GLU A 64 31.80 -8.69 26.02
N LEU A 65 30.61 -8.85 25.44
CA LEU A 65 30.40 -9.76 24.31
C LEU A 65 31.29 -9.39 23.11
N ILE A 66 31.39 -8.11 22.75
CA ILE A 66 32.21 -7.67 21.61
C ILE A 66 33.69 -7.96 21.85
N TYR A 67 34.21 -7.63 23.04
CA TYR A 67 35.62 -7.80 23.36
C TYR A 67 36.01 -9.26 23.64
N THR A 68 35.10 -10.10 24.15
CA THR A 68 35.35 -11.55 24.28
C THR A 68 35.55 -12.23 22.92
N PHE A 69 34.89 -11.75 21.86
CA PHE A 69 35.08 -12.23 20.48
C PHE A 69 36.23 -11.54 19.72
N GLY A 70 37.15 -10.86 20.41
CA GLY A 70 38.33 -10.25 19.79
C GLY A 70 38.13 -8.83 19.28
N GLY A 71 37.09 -8.14 19.76
CA GLY A 71 36.83 -6.73 19.48
C GLY A 71 35.80 -6.50 18.36
N PRO A 72 35.45 -5.23 18.11
CA PRO A 72 34.30 -4.86 17.27
C PRO A 72 34.40 -5.36 15.83
N TRP A 73 35.58 -5.34 15.22
CA TRP A 73 35.77 -5.78 13.84
C TRP A 73 35.60 -7.29 13.67
N LEU A 74 36.22 -8.10 14.54
CA LEU A 74 36.10 -9.55 14.50
C LEU A 74 34.69 -10.01 14.87
N PHE A 75 34.08 -9.39 15.89
CA PHE A 75 32.68 -9.66 16.24
C PHE A 75 31.73 -9.38 15.07
N CYS A 76 31.87 -8.23 14.39
CA CYS A 76 31.07 -7.91 13.22
C CYS A 76 31.26 -8.91 12.07
N LEU A 77 32.49 -9.33 11.78
CA LEU A 77 32.76 -10.34 10.75
C LEU A 77 32.13 -11.70 11.10
N LEU A 78 32.26 -12.14 12.35
CA LEU A 78 31.64 -13.37 12.84
C LEU A 78 30.12 -13.31 12.78
N LEU A 79 29.53 -12.18 13.19
CA LEU A 79 28.09 -11.95 13.15
C LEU A 79 27.58 -11.98 11.70
N VAL A 80 28.25 -11.29 10.77
CA VAL A 80 27.88 -11.32 9.35
C VAL A 80 28.00 -12.74 8.77
N GLY A 81 29.08 -13.46 9.09
CA GLY A 81 29.24 -14.85 8.67
C GLY A 81 28.12 -15.77 9.17
N LEU A 82 27.74 -15.63 10.45
CA LEU A 82 26.63 -16.36 11.06
C LEU A 82 25.29 -16.02 10.39
N LEU A 83 25.03 -14.72 10.12
CA LEU A 83 23.82 -14.27 9.44
C LEU A 83 23.71 -14.85 8.03
N ILE A 84 24.81 -14.89 7.27
CA ILE A 84 24.85 -15.49 5.94
C ILE A 84 24.59 -17.00 6.02
N LEU A 85 25.22 -17.69 6.97
CA LEU A 85 25.02 -19.13 7.16
C LEU A 85 23.55 -19.44 7.50
N LEU A 86 22.96 -18.71 8.44
CA LEU A 86 21.55 -18.86 8.82
C LEU A 86 20.63 -18.52 7.64
N ALA A 87 20.93 -17.49 6.86
CA ALA A 87 20.16 -17.13 5.67
C ALA A 87 20.23 -18.22 4.57
N LEU A 88 21.38 -18.87 4.41
CA LEU A 88 21.54 -20.02 3.52
C LEU A 88 20.70 -21.20 4.00
N VAL A 89 20.72 -21.51 5.30
CA VAL A 89 19.87 -22.55 5.90
C VAL A 89 18.39 -22.24 5.69
N LEU A 90 17.95 -20.99 5.90
CA LEU A 90 16.58 -20.55 5.63
C LEU A 90 16.21 -20.65 4.15
N SER A 91 17.15 -20.33 3.25
CA SER A 91 16.94 -20.42 1.80
C SER A 91 16.80 -21.89 1.35
N VAL A 92 17.63 -22.79 1.88
CA VAL A 92 17.52 -24.23 1.63
C VAL A 92 16.23 -24.80 2.24
N ALA A 93 15.88 -24.38 3.46
CA ALA A 93 14.62 -24.76 4.10
C ALA A 93 13.43 -24.28 3.25
N ARG A 94 13.44 -23.04 2.76
CA ARG A 94 12.44 -22.51 1.84
C ARG A 94 12.34 -23.38 0.58
N MET A 95 13.46 -23.68 -0.07
CA MET A 95 13.46 -24.56 -1.25
C MET A 95 12.88 -25.96 -0.94
N LYS A 96 13.16 -26.52 0.24
CA LYS A 96 12.63 -27.83 0.63
C LYS A 96 11.17 -27.82 1.08
N PHE A 97 10.70 -26.79 1.78
CA PHE A 97 9.31 -26.73 2.27
C PHE A 97 8.34 -26.19 1.22
N VAL A 98 8.81 -25.31 0.33
CA VAL A 98 8.01 -24.74 -0.77
C VAL A 98 8.13 -25.60 -2.04
N GLY A 99 9.30 -26.18 -2.31
CA GLY A 99 9.52 -27.04 -3.48
C GLY A 99 8.96 -28.47 -3.35
N VAL A 100 8.32 -28.81 -2.24
CA VAL A 100 7.55 -30.07 -2.13
C VAL A 100 6.19 -29.95 -2.82
N ASP A 101 5.67 -28.73 -3.01
CA ASP A 101 4.45 -28.47 -3.79
C ASP A 101 4.74 -28.23 -5.30
N GLU A 102 5.99 -28.06 -5.71
CA GLU A 102 6.42 -28.00 -7.11
C GLU A 102 7.41 -29.14 -7.42
N LEU A 103 6.89 -30.27 -7.90
CA LEU A 103 7.72 -31.36 -8.43
C LEU A 103 8.67 -30.81 -9.52
N PRO A 104 9.98 -31.12 -9.49
CA PRO A 104 10.89 -30.64 -10.52
C PRO A 104 10.73 -31.48 -11.79
N GLY A 105 9.96 -30.97 -12.75
CA GLY A 105 9.97 -31.46 -14.13
C GLY A 105 11.19 -30.90 -14.88
N PRO A 106 11.94 -31.71 -15.64
CA PRO A 106 12.97 -31.19 -16.53
C PRO A 106 12.29 -30.42 -17.68
N ALA A 107 12.87 -29.30 -18.10
CA ALA A 107 12.41 -28.59 -19.30
C ALA A 107 12.34 -29.56 -20.49
N PRO A 108 11.27 -29.47 -21.31
CA PRO A 108 11.46 -28.87 -22.63
C PRO A 108 10.30 -27.97 -23.12
N THR A 109 10.69 -27.09 -24.03
CA THR A 109 9.94 -26.36 -25.07
C THR A 109 8.46 -26.67 -25.32
N GLN A 110 7.69 -25.58 -25.46
CA GLN A 110 6.50 -25.38 -26.31
C GLN A 110 5.42 -26.48 -26.30
N HIS A 111 4.33 -26.25 -25.55
CA HIS A 111 2.95 -26.32 -26.06
C HIS A 111 1.98 -25.69 -25.05
N GLY A 112 0.86 -25.18 -25.55
CA GLY A 112 0.00 -24.21 -24.89
C GLY A 112 -0.84 -24.73 -23.72
N SER A 113 -1.32 -23.74 -22.96
CA SER A 113 -2.59 -23.75 -22.21
C SER A 113 -2.94 -24.99 -21.39
N GLN A 114 -2.56 -24.98 -20.10
CA GLN A 114 -3.43 -25.58 -19.09
C GLN A 114 -3.20 -24.90 -17.74
N ILE A 115 -4.18 -24.12 -17.32
CA ILE A 115 -4.29 -23.59 -15.96
C ILE A 115 -4.55 -24.79 -15.05
N ASP A 116 -3.62 -25.05 -14.13
CA ASP A 116 -3.69 -26.14 -13.15
C ASP A 116 -4.97 -26.07 -12.29
N HIS A 117 -5.92 -26.96 -12.61
CA HIS A 117 -6.99 -27.40 -11.72
C HIS A 117 -6.59 -28.77 -11.15
N SER A 118 -5.82 -28.79 -10.07
CA SER A 118 -5.46 -30.02 -9.34
C SER A 118 -5.74 -29.88 -7.84
N PHE A 119 -7.02 -29.78 -7.51
CA PHE A 119 -7.57 -30.45 -6.32
C PHE A 119 -8.40 -31.63 -6.83
N PRO A 120 -8.66 -32.70 -6.05
CA PRO A 120 -9.63 -33.72 -6.44
C PRO A 120 -10.99 -33.02 -6.48
N PHE A 121 -11.37 -32.57 -7.67
CA PHE A 121 -12.39 -31.58 -7.90
C PHE A 121 -13.53 -32.29 -8.61
N LEU A 122 -14.70 -32.32 -7.98
CA LEU A 122 -15.88 -32.97 -8.54
C LEU A 122 -16.28 -32.22 -9.80
N GLU A 123 -16.06 -32.86 -10.95
CA GLU A 123 -16.33 -32.33 -12.28
C GLU A 123 -17.79 -31.90 -12.43
N SER A 124 -18.72 -32.61 -11.77
CA SER A 124 -20.14 -32.25 -11.70
C SER A 124 -20.42 -30.95 -10.94
N LEU A 125 -19.66 -30.67 -9.87
CA LEU A 125 -19.82 -29.43 -9.12
C LEU A 125 -19.23 -28.26 -9.89
N ASN A 126 -18.15 -28.49 -10.65
CA ASN A 126 -17.60 -27.47 -11.54
C ASN A 126 -18.55 -27.16 -12.68
N GLU A 127 -19.14 -28.17 -13.31
CA GLU A 127 -20.13 -27.96 -14.37
C GLU A 127 -21.30 -27.13 -13.86
N VAL A 128 -21.86 -27.47 -12.69
CA VAL A 128 -22.94 -26.69 -12.06
C VAL A 128 -22.48 -25.28 -11.64
N LEU A 129 -21.23 -25.11 -11.22
CA LEU A 129 -20.69 -23.81 -10.82
C LEU A 129 -20.39 -22.93 -12.03
N GLU A 130 -19.93 -23.51 -13.14
CA GLU A 130 -19.71 -22.85 -14.42
C GLU A 130 -21.04 -22.48 -15.09
N THR A 131 -22.06 -23.36 -15.03
CA THR A 131 -23.40 -23.02 -15.53
C THR A 131 -24.02 -21.89 -14.71
N ASN A 132 -23.95 -21.94 -13.37
CA ASN A 132 -24.40 -20.83 -12.53
C ASN A 132 -23.63 -19.54 -12.82
N ARG A 133 -22.30 -19.61 -13.02
CA ARG A 133 -21.48 -18.44 -13.38
C ARG A 133 -21.87 -17.83 -14.72
N ALA A 134 -22.19 -18.67 -15.71
CA ALA A 134 -22.65 -18.23 -17.01
C ALA A 134 -24.06 -17.62 -16.94
N GLU A 135 -25.00 -18.25 -16.23
CA GLU A 135 -26.35 -17.72 -16.02
C GLU A 135 -26.34 -16.38 -15.27
N GLU A 136 -25.46 -16.23 -14.28
CA GLU A 136 -25.25 -14.98 -13.55
C GLU A 136 -24.71 -13.86 -14.45
N SER A 137 -23.75 -14.16 -15.33
CA SER A 137 -23.20 -13.13 -16.21
C SER A 137 -24.19 -12.70 -17.30
N HIS A 138 -25.02 -13.62 -17.79
CA HIS A 138 -26.08 -13.32 -18.75
C HIS A 138 -27.23 -12.51 -18.15
N SER A 139 -27.53 -12.65 -16.87
CA SER A 139 -28.61 -11.91 -16.19
C SER A 139 -28.18 -10.56 -15.61
N HIS A 140 -26.88 -10.23 -15.62
CA HIS A 140 -26.35 -9.00 -15.04
C HIS A 140 -26.79 -7.73 -15.80
N VAL A 141 -27.32 -6.74 -15.09
CA VAL A 141 -27.80 -5.45 -15.63
C VAL A 141 -26.82 -4.33 -15.42
N HIS A 142 -26.41 -4.08 -14.18
CA HIS A 142 -25.62 -2.90 -13.87
C HIS A 142 -24.85 -3.10 -12.57
N ARG A 143 -23.65 -2.54 -12.54
CA ARG A 143 -22.78 -2.49 -11.37
C ARG A 143 -22.77 -1.09 -10.80
N MET A 144 -23.25 -0.93 -9.59
CA MET A 144 -23.25 0.32 -8.86
C MET A 144 -22.11 0.34 -7.84
N TYR A 145 -21.21 1.31 -7.94
CA TYR A 145 -20.07 1.42 -7.04
C TYR A 145 -20.41 2.22 -5.78
N PHE A 146 -19.87 1.79 -4.65
CA PHE A 146 -19.93 2.56 -3.41
C PHE A 146 -19.00 3.78 -3.49
N MET A 147 -19.47 4.88 -2.94
CA MET A 147 -18.75 6.13 -2.82
C MET A 147 -17.95 6.18 -1.52
N GLY A 148 -16.81 6.87 -1.55
CA GLY A 148 -15.93 7.09 -0.40
C GLY A 148 -14.77 6.07 -0.24
N PRO A 149 -13.70 6.44 0.49
CA PRO A 149 -12.47 5.63 0.61
C PRO A 149 -12.51 4.54 1.69
N ASN A 150 -13.68 4.25 2.27
CA ASN A 150 -13.86 3.30 3.38
C ASN A 150 -13.00 3.60 4.62
N THR A 151 -12.92 4.85 5.02
CA THR A 151 -12.19 5.29 6.22
C THR A 151 -13.18 5.51 7.37
N PHE A 152 -12.70 5.51 8.62
CA PHE A 152 -13.58 5.75 9.78
C PHE A 152 -14.28 7.11 9.72
N SER A 153 -13.67 8.11 9.08
CA SER A 153 -14.28 9.43 8.85
C SER A 153 -15.21 9.46 7.64
N GLN A 154 -14.93 8.68 6.60
CA GLN A 154 -15.71 8.60 5.37
C GLN A 154 -15.97 7.14 5.02
N PRO A 155 -17.06 6.55 5.54
CA PRO A 155 -17.46 5.18 5.23
C PRO A 155 -17.96 5.07 3.78
N TRP A 156 -18.14 3.82 3.34
CA TRP A 156 -18.85 3.54 2.11
C TRP A 156 -20.29 4.03 2.19
N HIS A 157 -20.78 4.60 1.09
CA HIS A 157 -22.17 4.98 0.95
C HIS A 157 -22.63 4.89 -0.50
N LEU A 158 -23.92 4.66 -0.71
CA LEU A 158 -24.58 4.71 -2.01
C LEU A 158 -25.37 6.02 -2.14
N PRO A 159 -25.41 6.64 -3.34
CA PRO A 159 -26.28 7.77 -3.59
C PRO A 159 -27.75 7.35 -3.59
N HIS A 160 -28.61 8.24 -3.10
CA HIS A 160 -30.07 8.03 -3.04
C HIS A 160 -30.74 8.04 -4.42
N THR A 161 -30.12 8.57 -5.46
CA THR A 161 -30.73 8.57 -6.80
C THR A 161 -30.33 7.31 -7.57
N PRO A 162 -31.29 6.45 -7.99
CA PRO A 162 -30.96 5.28 -8.79
C PRO A 162 -30.42 5.73 -10.17
N PRO A 163 -29.32 5.13 -10.67
CA PRO A 163 -28.82 5.41 -12.01
C PRO A 163 -29.86 5.14 -13.10
N GLU A 164 -29.77 5.86 -14.22
CA GLU A 164 -30.71 5.74 -15.35
C GLU A 164 -30.85 4.29 -15.83
N GLN A 165 -29.78 3.50 -15.74
CA GLN A 165 -29.72 2.10 -16.17
C GLN A 165 -30.57 1.16 -15.31
N ILE A 166 -30.78 1.47 -14.02
CA ILE A 166 -31.56 0.60 -13.10
C ILE A 166 -32.94 1.17 -12.78
N LYS A 167 -33.20 2.43 -13.15
CA LYS A 167 -34.46 3.13 -12.87
C LYS A 167 -35.70 2.38 -13.36
N GLU A 168 -35.57 1.60 -14.42
CA GLU A 168 -36.66 0.80 -14.98
C GLU A 168 -36.90 -0.54 -14.26
N ILE A 169 -35.92 -1.05 -13.53
CA ILE A 169 -35.99 -2.34 -12.82
C ILE A 169 -36.33 -2.14 -11.34
N VAL A 170 -36.16 -0.91 -10.85
CA VAL A 170 -36.23 -0.59 -9.43
C VAL A 170 -37.40 0.35 -9.12
N TYR A 171 -38.02 0.18 -7.96
CA TYR A 171 -38.94 1.15 -7.37
C TYR A 171 -38.16 2.22 -6.62
N GLU A 172 -38.22 3.47 -7.06
CA GLU A 172 -37.42 4.57 -6.51
C GLU A 172 -37.61 4.76 -4.99
N GLY A 173 -38.86 4.69 -4.50
CA GLY A 173 -39.13 4.85 -3.06
C GLY A 173 -38.50 3.75 -2.20
N ALA A 174 -38.68 2.48 -2.60
CA ALA A 174 -38.11 1.34 -1.88
C ALA A 174 -36.58 1.28 -2.01
N PHE A 175 -36.03 1.77 -3.12
CA PHE A 175 -34.58 1.92 -3.30
C PHE A 175 -33.98 2.91 -2.32
N ASN A 176 -34.64 4.05 -2.08
CA ASN A 176 -34.14 5.05 -1.15
C ASN A 176 -34.07 4.49 0.28
N SER A 177 -35.12 3.79 0.73
CA SER A 177 -35.10 3.11 2.04
C SER A 177 -34.00 2.05 2.12
N PHE A 178 -33.81 1.25 1.07
CA PHE A 178 -32.72 0.28 0.98
C PHE A 178 -31.34 0.95 1.07
N VAL A 179 -31.15 2.09 0.39
CA VAL A 179 -29.91 2.87 0.45
C VAL A 179 -29.68 3.44 1.85
N ASP A 180 -30.72 3.92 2.54
CA ASP A 180 -30.62 4.40 3.93
C ASP A 180 -30.15 3.29 4.87
N GLU A 181 -30.70 2.08 4.74
CA GLU A 181 -30.30 0.92 5.54
C GLU A 181 -28.86 0.47 5.23
N ILE A 182 -28.48 0.39 3.95
CA ILE A 182 -27.10 0.09 3.55
C ILE A 182 -26.13 1.13 4.10
N ASN A 183 -26.44 2.41 3.95
CA ASN A 183 -25.60 3.51 4.41
C ASN A 183 -25.47 3.47 5.94
N ALA A 184 -26.55 3.19 6.66
CA ALA A 184 -26.52 2.99 8.11
C ALA A 184 -25.62 1.83 8.52
N ILE A 185 -25.73 0.67 7.86
CA ILE A 185 -24.86 -0.50 8.14
C ILE A 185 -23.39 -0.17 7.84
N ALA A 186 -23.11 0.56 6.76
CA ALA A 186 -21.77 0.92 6.34
C ALA A 186 -21.11 1.97 7.25
N THR A 187 -21.89 2.78 7.99
CA THR A 187 -21.34 3.79 8.90
C THR A 187 -20.54 3.19 10.06
N TYR A 188 -19.44 3.85 10.41
CA TYR A 188 -18.60 3.49 11.54
C TYR A 188 -18.99 4.25 12.80
N HIS A 189 -18.94 3.57 13.94
CA HIS A 189 -19.08 4.26 15.23
C HIS A 189 -17.79 5.00 15.59
N TRP A 190 -17.91 6.09 16.34
CA TRP A 190 -16.78 6.95 16.73
C TRP A 190 -15.70 6.19 17.52
N TRP A 191 -16.10 5.24 18.37
CA TRP A 191 -15.18 4.47 19.20
C TRP A 191 -14.27 3.55 18.37
N GLU A 192 -14.73 3.09 17.19
CA GLU A 192 -13.92 2.26 16.30
C GLU A 192 -12.72 3.03 15.75
N GLY A 193 -12.96 4.30 15.41
CA GLY A 193 -11.93 5.24 15.00
C GLY A 193 -11.01 5.64 16.16
N ALA A 194 -11.54 5.83 17.36
CA ALA A 194 -10.75 6.14 18.55
C ALA A 194 -9.76 5.02 18.90
N ILE A 195 -10.20 3.76 18.88
CA ILE A 195 -9.33 2.59 19.09
C ILE A 195 -8.25 2.56 18.01
N TYR A 196 -8.61 2.77 16.74
CA TYR A 196 -7.64 2.84 15.66
C TYR A 196 -6.60 3.94 15.89
N SER A 197 -7.00 5.14 16.29
CA SER A 197 -6.08 6.26 16.57
C SER A 197 -5.12 5.95 17.73
N ILE A 198 -5.61 5.33 18.80
CA ILE A 198 -4.78 4.89 19.94
C ILE A 198 -3.78 3.82 19.48
N LEU A 199 -4.26 2.79 18.77
CA LEU A 199 -3.41 1.73 18.24
C LEU A 199 -2.42 2.25 17.20
N ALA A 200 -2.77 3.24 16.40
CA ALA A 200 -1.86 3.79 15.38
C ALA A 200 -0.63 4.44 16.02
N ILE A 201 -0.77 5.01 17.21
CA ILE A 201 0.31 5.61 17.99
C ILE A 201 1.11 4.54 18.73
N LEU A 202 0.44 3.56 19.36
CA LEU A 202 1.10 2.54 20.20
C LEU A 202 1.69 1.37 19.41
N ALA A 203 0.97 0.92 18.37
CA ALA A 203 1.29 -0.27 17.59
C ALA A 203 0.62 -0.22 16.20
N TYR A 204 1.25 0.47 15.25
CA TYR A 204 0.77 0.56 13.86
C TYR A 204 0.34 -0.78 13.21
N PRO A 205 1.05 -1.92 13.37
CA PRO A 205 0.60 -3.17 12.76
C PRO A 205 -0.71 -3.69 13.34
N LEU A 206 -0.99 -3.45 14.62
CA LEU A 206 -2.28 -3.75 15.23
C LEU A 206 -3.37 -2.77 14.78
N ALA A 207 -3.03 -1.51 14.58
CA ALA A 207 -3.95 -0.52 14.03
C ALA A 207 -4.43 -0.92 12.63
N TRP A 208 -3.49 -1.34 11.78
CA TRP A 208 -3.80 -1.83 10.44
C TRP A 208 -4.67 -3.09 10.46
N SER A 209 -4.32 -4.08 11.29
CA SER A 209 -5.12 -5.31 11.40
C SER A 209 -6.52 -5.04 11.95
N TRP A 210 -6.66 -4.15 12.94
CA TRP A 210 -7.94 -3.67 13.45
C TRP A 210 -8.79 -3.04 12.34
N GLN A 211 -8.22 -2.11 11.57
CA GLN A 211 -8.93 -1.45 10.46
C GLN A 211 -9.40 -2.47 9.41
N GLN A 212 -8.53 -3.40 9.01
CA GLN A 212 -8.88 -4.45 8.05
C GLN A 212 -9.95 -5.40 8.59
N TRP A 213 -9.87 -5.78 9.87
CA TRP A 213 -10.87 -6.61 10.52
C TRP A 213 -12.24 -5.93 10.56
N ARG A 214 -12.31 -4.65 10.97
CA ARG A 214 -13.55 -3.87 10.96
C ARG A 214 -14.16 -3.74 9.56
N ARG A 215 -13.33 -3.48 8.53
CA ARG A 215 -13.79 -3.44 7.13
C ARG A 215 -14.37 -4.77 6.65
N ARG A 216 -13.73 -5.90 7.00
CA ARG A 216 -14.25 -7.24 6.67
C ARG A 216 -15.58 -7.53 7.35
N MET A 217 -15.68 -7.20 8.63
CA MET A 217 -16.92 -7.38 9.40
C MET A 217 -18.07 -6.58 8.77
N LYS A 218 -17.83 -5.33 8.36
CA LYS A 218 -18.83 -4.49 7.68
C LYS A 218 -19.23 -5.05 6.32
N LEU A 219 -18.27 -5.52 5.51
CA LEU A 219 -18.59 -6.18 4.24
C LEU A 219 -19.40 -7.46 4.43
N GLN A 220 -19.05 -8.28 5.43
CA GLN A 220 -19.81 -9.49 5.77
C GLN A 220 -21.24 -9.14 6.17
N ARG A 221 -21.43 -8.13 7.04
CA ARG A 221 -22.75 -7.65 7.43
C ARG A 221 -23.56 -7.13 6.25
N LEU A 222 -22.94 -6.37 5.34
CA LEU A 222 -23.61 -5.90 4.11
C LEU A 222 -24.02 -7.06 3.20
N ARG A 223 -23.17 -8.10 3.07
CA ARG A 223 -23.49 -9.31 2.30
C ARG A 223 -24.63 -10.11 2.93
N GLU A 224 -24.61 -10.29 4.24
CA GLU A 224 -25.67 -10.98 5.00
C GLU A 224 -26.99 -10.22 4.88
N TYR A 225 -26.97 -8.89 5.03
CA TYR A 225 -28.13 -8.04 4.88
C TYR A 225 -28.76 -8.20 3.48
N VAL A 226 -27.97 -8.03 2.41
CA VAL A 226 -28.48 -8.13 1.03
C VAL A 226 -28.91 -9.55 0.66
N ARG A 227 -28.27 -10.59 1.21
CA ARG A 227 -28.58 -11.98 0.84
C ARG A 227 -29.74 -12.58 1.64
N SER A 228 -29.97 -12.14 2.87
CA SER A 228 -30.84 -12.86 3.81
C SER A 228 -31.78 -12.00 4.64
N GLU A 229 -31.42 -10.75 4.97
CA GLU A 229 -32.29 -9.90 5.80
C GLU A 229 -33.22 -9.02 4.93
N TYR A 230 -32.75 -8.59 3.75
CA TYR A 230 -33.51 -7.73 2.84
C TYR A 230 -34.36 -8.54 1.85
N ASP A 231 -35.62 -8.18 1.71
CA ASP A 231 -36.63 -8.85 0.87
C ASP A 231 -36.54 -8.50 -0.64
N HIS A 232 -35.51 -7.76 -1.04
CA HIS A 232 -35.34 -7.23 -2.39
C HIS A 232 -36.55 -6.41 -2.87
N ALA A 233 -37.36 -5.82 -1.98
CA ALA A 233 -38.59 -5.08 -2.34
C ALA A 233 -38.36 -3.94 -3.34
N CYS A 234 -37.14 -3.41 -3.42
CA CYS A 234 -36.78 -2.41 -4.43
C CYS A 234 -36.84 -2.95 -5.86
N LEU A 235 -36.71 -4.26 -6.10
CA LEU A 235 -36.78 -4.85 -7.44
C LEU A 235 -38.23 -5.02 -7.92
N ARG A 236 -38.48 -4.73 -9.19
CA ARG A 236 -39.81 -4.91 -9.82
C ARG A 236 -40.13 -6.37 -10.09
N SER A 237 -39.14 -7.19 -10.42
CA SER A 237 -39.35 -8.61 -10.70
C SER A 237 -39.84 -9.38 -9.46
N CYS A 238 -40.85 -10.22 -9.65
CA CYS A 238 -41.40 -11.07 -8.60
C CYS A 238 -40.45 -12.23 -8.30
N ARG A 239 -39.88 -12.85 -9.34
CA ARG A 239 -38.94 -13.96 -9.21
C ARG A 239 -37.65 -13.55 -8.50
N SER A 240 -37.07 -12.40 -8.83
CA SER A 240 -35.83 -11.95 -8.18
C SER A 240 -36.03 -11.67 -6.69
N ARG A 241 -37.22 -11.21 -6.29
CA ARG A 241 -37.65 -11.06 -4.89
C ARG A 241 -37.85 -12.39 -4.18
N ALA A 242 -38.52 -13.33 -4.83
CA ALA A 242 -38.81 -14.63 -4.24
C ALA A 242 -37.54 -15.50 -4.04
N LEU A 243 -36.57 -15.38 -4.95
CA LEU A 243 -35.34 -16.19 -4.94
C LEU A 243 -34.16 -15.54 -4.21
N TYR A 244 -34.26 -14.26 -3.83
CA TYR A 244 -33.14 -13.50 -3.23
C TYR A 244 -31.88 -13.46 -4.13
N GLU A 245 -32.07 -13.46 -5.45
CA GLU A 245 -30.98 -13.56 -6.45
C GLU A 245 -30.73 -12.25 -7.22
N GLY A 246 -31.59 -11.24 -7.05
CA GLY A 246 -31.52 -10.03 -7.87
C GLY A 246 -30.45 -9.00 -7.48
N LEU A 247 -29.82 -9.14 -6.31
CA LEU A 247 -28.78 -8.22 -5.81
C LEU A 247 -27.61 -8.99 -5.23
N LYS A 248 -26.37 -8.59 -5.55
CA LYS A 248 -25.16 -9.13 -4.90
C LYS A 248 -24.18 -8.03 -4.55
N VAL A 249 -23.59 -8.14 -3.34
CA VAL A 249 -22.55 -7.21 -2.87
C VAL A 249 -21.19 -7.88 -2.92
N ALA A 250 -20.26 -7.24 -3.63
CA ALA A 250 -18.87 -7.64 -3.67
C ALA A 250 -17.94 -6.44 -3.44
N ALA A 251 -16.67 -6.76 -3.19
CA ALA A 251 -15.67 -5.75 -2.90
C ALA A 251 -14.31 -6.26 -3.37
N THR A 252 -13.42 -5.31 -3.64
CA THR A 252 -12.03 -5.57 -4.00
C THR A 252 -11.26 -6.18 -2.81
N PRO A 253 -10.19 -6.95 -3.04
CA PRO A 253 -9.46 -7.67 -1.98
C PRO A 253 -8.77 -6.76 -0.96
N ASP A 254 -8.54 -5.50 -1.30
CA ASP A 254 -8.05 -4.41 -0.42
C ASP A 254 -9.15 -3.73 0.41
N LEU A 255 -10.42 -4.05 0.15
CA LEU A 255 -11.59 -3.51 0.85
C LEU A 255 -11.67 -1.98 0.78
N MET A 256 -11.13 -1.37 -0.28
CA MET A 256 -11.22 0.07 -0.51
C MET A 256 -12.41 0.40 -1.43
N LEU A 257 -12.75 -0.49 -2.35
CA LEU A 257 -13.90 -0.35 -3.25
C LEU A 257 -14.89 -1.50 -3.05
N ALA A 258 -16.15 -1.15 -2.82
CA ALA A 258 -17.28 -2.08 -2.85
C ALA A 258 -18.20 -1.74 -4.02
N TYR A 259 -18.97 -2.72 -4.48
CA TYR A 259 -19.97 -2.56 -5.52
C TYR A 259 -21.17 -3.49 -5.30
N LEU A 260 -22.31 -3.05 -5.80
CA LEU A 260 -23.59 -3.74 -5.80
C LEU A 260 -23.96 -4.07 -7.25
N ASP A 261 -24.08 -5.36 -7.53
CA ASP A 261 -24.46 -5.89 -8.84
C ASP A 261 -25.96 -6.21 -8.87
N PHE A 262 -26.64 -5.77 -9.93
CA PHE A 262 -28.07 -6.00 -10.17
C PHE A 262 -28.26 -7.08 -11.25
N PHE A 263 -29.13 -8.06 -10.96
CA PHE A 263 -29.46 -9.17 -11.87
C PHE A 263 -30.95 -9.20 -12.20
N LEU A 264 -31.28 -9.59 -13.44
CA LEU A 264 -32.65 -9.79 -13.89
C LEU A 264 -33.20 -11.11 -13.38
N GLY A 265 -34.48 -11.12 -13.00
CA GLY A 265 -35.17 -12.34 -12.59
C GLY A 265 -35.73 -13.14 -13.76
N GLY A 266 -35.75 -12.60 -14.98
CA GLY A 266 -36.29 -13.25 -16.18
C GLY A 266 -37.81 -13.09 -16.37
N ASP A 267 -38.52 -12.59 -15.35
CA ASP A 267 -39.94 -12.22 -15.45
C ASP A 267 -40.15 -10.95 -16.29
N GLU A 268 -39.11 -10.12 -16.42
CA GLU A 268 -39.11 -8.92 -17.24
C GLU A 268 -39.07 -9.30 -18.72
N LYS A 269 -40.23 -9.61 -19.33
CA LYS A 269 -40.39 -9.97 -20.76
C LYS A 269 -40.10 -8.79 -21.71
N ARG A 270 -38.89 -8.25 -21.73
CA ARG A 270 -38.43 -7.25 -22.69
C ARG A 270 -37.19 -7.76 -23.42
N THR A 271 -37.21 -7.68 -24.75
CA THR A 271 -36.09 -8.10 -25.61
C THR A 271 -34.85 -7.22 -25.49
N ASP A 272 -35.00 -6.03 -24.88
CA ASP A 272 -33.93 -5.02 -24.76
C ASP A 272 -33.09 -5.18 -23.47
N LEU A 273 -33.49 -6.09 -22.58
CA LEU A 273 -32.85 -6.37 -21.30
C LEU A 273 -32.43 -7.84 -21.24
N PRO A 274 -31.19 -8.16 -20.84
CA PRO A 274 -30.13 -7.25 -20.43
C PRO A 274 -29.53 -6.50 -21.63
N PRO A 275 -29.12 -5.23 -21.47
CA PRO A 275 -28.58 -4.46 -22.58
C PRO A 275 -27.29 -5.10 -23.10
N CYS A 276 -27.16 -5.26 -24.43
CA CYS A 276 -25.91 -5.67 -25.06
C CYS A 276 -24.77 -4.72 -24.66
N LEU A 277 -23.53 -5.20 -24.66
CA LEU A 277 -22.38 -4.39 -24.23
C LEU A 277 -22.31 -3.01 -24.92
N HIS A 278 -22.60 -2.94 -26.22
CA HIS A 278 -22.64 -1.67 -26.97
C HIS A 278 -23.60 -0.62 -26.39
N HIS A 279 -24.76 -1.06 -25.88
CA HIS A 279 -25.76 -0.17 -25.27
C HIS A 279 -25.37 0.28 -23.85
N ARG A 280 -24.36 -0.34 -23.25
CA ARG A 280 -23.82 0.02 -21.93
C ARG A 280 -22.75 1.10 -22.00
N PHE A 281 -22.26 1.44 -23.18
CA PHE A 281 -21.26 2.49 -23.34
C PHE A 281 -21.86 3.89 -23.16
N PRO A 282 -21.13 4.82 -22.54
CA PRO A 282 -19.82 4.63 -21.93
C PRO A 282 -19.90 3.89 -20.57
N MET A 283 -19.00 2.92 -20.37
CA MET A 283 -18.93 2.11 -19.15
C MET A 283 -17.74 2.56 -18.29
N SER A 284 -17.98 2.83 -17.00
CA SER A 284 -16.94 3.19 -16.03
C SER A 284 -16.44 1.96 -15.28
N LEU A 285 -15.13 1.72 -15.31
CA LEU A 285 -14.43 0.68 -14.55
C LEU A 285 -13.56 1.34 -13.48
N ILE A 286 -13.99 1.30 -12.21
CA ILE A 286 -13.29 1.99 -11.12
C ILE A 286 -12.14 1.13 -10.59
N PHE A 287 -11.00 1.77 -10.30
CA PHE A 287 -9.88 1.11 -9.65
C PHE A 287 -10.15 0.91 -8.16
N GLY A 288 -9.81 -0.27 -7.65
CA GLY A 288 -9.54 -0.48 -6.24
C GLY A 288 -8.26 0.22 -5.82
N GLY A 289 -8.06 0.38 -4.51
CA GLY A 289 -6.91 1.05 -3.93
C GLY A 289 -7.02 2.57 -3.94
N ASP A 290 -6.16 3.21 -3.14
CA ASP A 290 -5.99 4.66 -3.10
C ASP A 290 -4.61 5.11 -3.58
N GLY A 291 -3.83 4.18 -4.14
CA GLY A 291 -2.45 4.41 -4.56
C GLY A 291 -1.47 4.52 -3.39
N SER A 292 -1.90 4.16 -2.17
CA SER A 292 -1.00 4.04 -1.03
C SER A 292 -0.09 2.82 -1.17
N TYR A 293 0.96 2.77 -0.37
CA TYR A 293 1.88 1.63 -0.39
C TYR A 293 1.20 0.30 0.01
N MET A 294 0.21 0.34 0.91
CA MET A 294 -0.55 -0.85 1.35
C MET A 294 -1.65 -1.27 0.36
N ALA A 295 -2.21 -0.31 -0.38
CA ALA A 295 -3.33 -0.50 -1.30
C ALA A 295 -3.02 0.23 -2.64
N PRO A 296 -2.14 -0.35 -3.47
CA PRO A 296 -1.88 0.19 -4.80
C PRO A 296 -3.14 0.15 -5.65
N PHE A 297 -3.20 1.00 -6.68
CA PHE A 297 -4.32 0.96 -7.62
C PHE A 297 -4.35 -0.38 -8.35
N SER A 298 -5.53 -0.98 -8.45
CA SER A 298 -5.72 -2.20 -9.22
C SER A 298 -7.13 -2.24 -9.81
N LEU A 299 -7.23 -2.79 -11.01
CA LEU A 299 -8.49 -3.16 -11.62
C LEU A 299 -8.76 -4.63 -11.32
N GLN A 300 -9.83 -4.90 -10.59
CA GLN A 300 -10.28 -6.26 -10.32
C GLN A 300 -10.98 -6.82 -11.57
N ASN A 301 -10.47 -7.95 -12.08
CA ASN A 301 -11.16 -8.68 -13.14
C ASN A 301 -12.10 -9.72 -12.51
N ASP A 302 -13.40 -9.46 -12.55
CA ASP A 302 -14.42 -10.40 -12.10
C ASP A 302 -14.95 -11.21 -13.28
N ASN A 303 -15.54 -12.38 -12.99
CA ASN A 303 -16.19 -13.20 -14.01
C ASN A 303 -17.26 -12.43 -14.81
N ILE A 304 -17.99 -11.52 -14.15
CA ILE A 304 -18.98 -10.64 -14.80
C ILE A 304 -18.31 -9.71 -15.81
N LEU A 305 -17.20 -9.06 -15.42
CA LEU A 305 -16.48 -8.15 -16.31
C LEU A 305 -15.86 -8.92 -17.48
N THR A 306 -15.21 -10.06 -17.21
CA THR A 306 -14.66 -10.92 -18.27
C THR A 306 -15.74 -11.38 -19.25
N SER A 307 -16.90 -11.82 -18.74
CA SER A 307 -18.01 -12.31 -19.58
C SER A 307 -18.69 -11.18 -20.37
N LEU A 308 -18.77 -9.97 -19.81
CA LEU A 308 -19.23 -8.80 -20.56
C LEU A 308 -18.23 -8.45 -21.66
N MET A 309 -16.95 -8.33 -21.34
CA MET A 309 -15.89 -8.00 -22.31
C MET A 309 -15.72 -9.08 -23.39
N SER A 310 -15.97 -10.36 -23.08
CA SER A 310 -15.89 -11.46 -24.04
C SER A 310 -16.88 -11.37 -25.19
N GLN A 311 -17.89 -10.49 -25.10
CA GLN A 311 -18.80 -10.20 -26.22
C GLN A 311 -18.09 -9.48 -27.38
N LEU A 312 -16.98 -8.76 -27.10
CA LEU A 312 -16.25 -7.98 -28.10
C LEU A 312 -14.76 -8.33 -28.20
N VAL A 313 -14.14 -8.71 -27.08
CA VAL A 313 -12.69 -8.96 -26.99
C VAL A 313 -12.46 -10.35 -26.43
N PRO A 314 -11.63 -11.20 -27.05
CA PRO A 314 -11.28 -12.51 -26.50
C PRO A 314 -10.83 -12.44 -25.02
N PRO A 315 -11.24 -13.41 -24.17
CA PRO A 315 -10.87 -13.41 -22.76
C PRO A 315 -9.36 -13.33 -22.52
N THR A 316 -8.55 -13.98 -23.36
CA THR A 316 -7.08 -13.95 -23.28
C THR A 316 -6.52 -12.54 -23.38
N ILE A 317 -6.99 -11.76 -24.37
CA ILE A 317 -6.63 -10.36 -24.56
C ILE A 317 -7.11 -9.51 -23.38
N CYS A 318 -8.32 -9.76 -22.86
CA CYS A 318 -8.85 -9.05 -21.70
C CYS A 318 -8.03 -9.31 -20.43
N TYR A 319 -7.73 -10.58 -20.11
CA TYR A 319 -6.90 -10.93 -18.97
C TYR A 319 -5.50 -10.32 -19.09
N ARG A 320 -4.91 -10.39 -20.28
CA ARG A 320 -3.59 -9.83 -20.56
C ARG A 320 -3.56 -8.31 -20.41
N LEU A 321 -4.57 -7.63 -20.93
CA LEU A 321 -4.77 -6.19 -20.78
C LEU A 321 -4.87 -5.79 -19.30
N VAL A 322 -5.71 -6.48 -18.51
CA VAL A 322 -5.88 -6.16 -17.09
C VAL A 322 -4.60 -6.44 -16.29
N ALA A 323 -3.89 -7.53 -16.60
CA ALA A 323 -2.60 -7.84 -15.98
C ALA A 323 -1.55 -6.76 -16.29
N GLY A 324 -1.43 -6.33 -17.56
CA GLY A 324 -0.53 -5.26 -17.97
C GLY A 324 -0.88 -3.91 -17.33
N LEU A 325 -2.17 -3.58 -17.27
CA LEU A 325 -2.64 -2.38 -16.59
C LEU A 325 -2.31 -2.40 -15.11
N ASN A 326 -2.60 -3.51 -14.41
CA ASN A 326 -2.30 -3.67 -12.98
C ASN A 326 -0.79 -3.58 -12.70
N ALA A 327 0.05 -4.07 -13.61
CA ALA A 327 1.51 -3.92 -13.53
C ALA A 327 1.95 -2.44 -13.61
N GLN A 328 1.28 -1.61 -14.42
CA GLN A 328 1.55 -0.17 -14.48
C GLN A 328 0.93 0.59 -13.29
N LEU A 329 -0.31 0.27 -12.91
CA LEU A 329 -1.02 0.89 -11.78
C LEU A 329 -0.31 0.66 -10.45
N ARG A 330 0.36 -0.48 -10.28
CA ARG A 330 1.25 -0.76 -9.14
C ARG A 330 2.27 0.36 -8.91
N LEU A 331 2.79 0.98 -9.96
CA LEU A 331 3.83 2.00 -9.89
C LEU A 331 3.28 3.41 -9.58
N VAL A 332 1.95 3.58 -9.62
CA VAL A 332 1.27 4.84 -9.32
C VAL A 332 1.30 5.09 -7.82
N ARG A 333 1.69 6.32 -7.43
CA ARG A 333 1.92 6.68 -6.03
C ARG A 333 1.03 7.83 -5.59
N ARG A 334 0.34 7.64 -4.47
CA ARG A 334 -0.35 8.72 -3.76
C ARG A 334 0.65 9.82 -3.37
N GLY A 335 0.31 11.07 -3.70
CA GLY A 335 1.18 12.24 -3.52
C GLY A 335 2.06 12.60 -4.72
N ARG A 336 2.13 11.74 -5.74
CA ARG A 336 2.79 12.03 -7.03
C ARG A 336 2.01 11.45 -8.21
N LEU A 337 0.69 11.51 -8.14
CA LEU A 337 -0.21 11.04 -9.20
C LEU A 337 0.06 11.76 -10.52
N ARG A 338 0.33 13.08 -10.50
CA ARG A 338 0.67 13.88 -11.69
C ARG A 338 1.85 13.35 -12.49
N ALA A 339 2.87 12.82 -11.80
CA ALA A 339 4.06 12.28 -12.44
C ALA A 339 3.89 10.79 -12.79
N THR A 340 3.20 10.03 -11.93
CA THR A 340 3.12 8.57 -12.02
C THR A 340 1.97 8.04 -12.88
N PHE A 341 0.93 8.84 -13.15
CA PHE A 341 -0.08 8.50 -14.16
C PHE A 341 0.39 8.71 -15.61
N ARG A 342 1.42 9.53 -15.86
CA ARG A 342 1.94 9.75 -17.22
C ARG A 342 2.42 8.45 -17.90
N PRO A 343 3.20 7.57 -17.23
CA PRO A 343 3.52 6.25 -17.77
C PRO A 343 2.28 5.39 -18.10
N VAL A 344 1.25 5.44 -17.25
CA VAL A 344 0.01 4.68 -17.47
C VAL A 344 -0.72 5.16 -18.72
N LEU A 345 -0.83 6.48 -18.90
CA LEU A 345 -1.45 7.06 -20.10
C LEU A 345 -0.70 6.71 -21.38
N ARG A 346 0.63 6.81 -21.36
CA ARG A 346 1.45 6.40 -22.51
C ARG A 346 1.27 4.92 -22.81
N TRP A 347 1.20 4.07 -21.80
CA TRP A 347 0.97 2.63 -21.99
C TRP A 347 -0.43 2.35 -22.55
N LEU A 348 -1.46 3.08 -22.10
CA LEU A 348 -2.81 2.97 -22.66
C LEU A 348 -2.84 3.36 -24.15
N GLU A 349 -2.13 4.42 -24.55
CA GLU A 349 -2.05 4.87 -25.94
C GLU A 349 -1.23 3.94 -26.83
N THR A 350 -0.14 3.37 -26.33
CA THR A 350 0.82 2.58 -27.13
C THR A 350 0.50 1.09 -27.17
N HIS A 351 -0.04 0.51 -26.10
CA HIS A 351 -0.26 -0.93 -25.97
C HIS A 351 -1.74 -1.31 -25.95
N ALA A 352 -2.56 -0.61 -25.14
CA ALA A 352 -3.97 -0.99 -24.95
C ALA A 352 -4.88 -0.56 -26.11
N ASN A 353 -4.92 0.74 -26.41
CA ASN A 353 -5.84 1.32 -27.37
C ASN A 353 -5.67 0.80 -28.80
N PRO A 354 -4.45 0.54 -29.33
CA PRO A 354 -4.29 -0.03 -30.66
C PRO A 354 -4.98 -1.39 -30.81
N THR A 355 -4.82 -2.28 -29.83
CA THR A 355 -5.46 -3.61 -29.83
C THR A 355 -6.97 -3.54 -29.62
N LEU A 356 -7.43 -2.63 -28.76
CA LEU A 356 -8.85 -2.45 -28.50
C LEU A 356 -9.60 -1.79 -29.66
N GLN A 357 -8.94 -0.89 -30.41
CA GLN A 357 -9.52 -0.26 -31.59
C GLN A 357 -9.81 -1.28 -32.70
N LEU A 358 -9.00 -2.33 -32.85
CA LEU A 358 -9.29 -3.45 -33.76
C LEU A 358 -10.62 -4.14 -33.44
N HIS A 359 -11.04 -4.09 -32.17
CA HIS A 359 -12.30 -4.64 -31.68
C HIS A 359 -13.40 -3.56 -31.51
N GLY A 360 -13.17 -2.35 -32.04
CA GLY A 360 -14.14 -1.24 -31.97
C GLY A 360 -14.27 -0.61 -30.58
N LEU A 361 -13.25 -0.71 -29.73
CA LEU A 361 -13.26 -0.18 -28.36
C LEU A 361 -12.11 0.82 -28.14
N ARG A 362 -12.37 1.81 -27.30
CA ARG A 362 -11.34 2.73 -26.79
C ARG A 362 -11.51 2.92 -25.29
N VAL A 363 -10.38 3.07 -24.63
CA VAL A 363 -10.30 3.19 -23.18
C VAL A 363 -9.46 4.40 -22.83
N ASP A 364 -10.05 5.30 -22.05
CA ASP A 364 -9.33 6.46 -21.51
C ASP A 364 -9.34 6.41 -19.98
N LEU A 365 -8.28 6.94 -19.37
CA LEU A 365 -8.22 7.13 -17.92
C LEU A 365 -9.17 8.26 -17.52
N ALA A 366 -9.94 8.08 -16.46
CA ALA A 366 -10.87 9.07 -15.95
C ALA A 366 -10.82 9.18 -14.42
N TRP A 367 -11.24 10.33 -13.91
CA TRP A 367 -11.56 10.50 -12.50
C TRP A 367 -13.07 10.67 -12.32
N PHE A 368 -13.58 10.19 -11.20
CA PHE A 368 -14.98 10.24 -10.80
C PHE A 368 -15.03 10.91 -9.42
N GLN A 369 -15.74 12.03 -9.32
CA GLN A 369 -15.97 12.74 -8.07
C GLN A 369 -16.90 11.91 -7.21
N ALA A 370 -16.33 11.23 -6.22
CA ALA A 370 -17.07 10.31 -5.39
C ALA A 370 -17.65 10.99 -4.14
N THR A 371 -17.16 12.17 -3.72
CA THR A 371 -17.61 12.77 -2.45
C THR A 371 -17.45 14.28 -2.42
N ALA A 372 -18.37 14.97 -1.74
CA ALA A 372 -18.34 16.42 -1.51
C ALA A 372 -17.07 16.89 -0.76
N CYS A 373 -16.38 15.98 -0.07
CA CYS A 373 -15.15 16.24 0.67
C CYS A 373 -13.87 16.24 -0.18
N GLY A 374 -13.97 16.15 -1.52
CA GLY A 374 -12.83 16.21 -2.43
C GLY A 374 -12.10 14.88 -2.64
N TYR A 375 -12.71 13.73 -2.31
CA TYR A 375 -12.17 12.42 -2.69
C TYR A 375 -12.55 12.09 -4.13
N CYS A 376 -11.52 11.82 -4.94
CA CYS A 376 -11.66 11.39 -6.33
C CYS A 376 -11.36 9.90 -6.45
N GLN A 377 -12.28 9.16 -7.06
CA GLN A 377 -12.03 7.79 -7.51
C GLN A 377 -11.41 7.85 -8.91
N TYR A 378 -10.45 6.98 -9.19
CA TYR A 378 -9.83 6.86 -10.51
C TYR A 378 -10.28 5.56 -11.16
N GLY A 379 -10.37 5.56 -12.49
CA GLY A 379 -10.78 4.39 -13.23
C GLY A 379 -10.61 4.57 -14.74
N LEU A 380 -11.15 3.63 -15.49
CA LEU A 380 -11.18 3.66 -16.94
C LEU A 380 -12.60 3.95 -17.44
N LEU A 381 -12.68 4.75 -18.50
CA LEU A 381 -13.90 4.96 -19.27
C LEU A 381 -13.78 4.19 -20.58
N VAL A 382 -14.61 3.17 -20.75
CA VAL A 382 -14.66 2.35 -21.96
C VAL A 382 -15.80 2.84 -22.85
N TYR A 383 -15.53 3.07 -24.13
CA TYR A 383 -16.54 3.47 -25.11
C TYR A 383 -16.25 2.89 -26.49
N ALA A 384 -17.29 2.79 -27.33
CA ALA A 384 -17.19 2.24 -28.67
C ALA A 384 -16.58 3.24 -29.66
N VAL A 385 -15.68 2.76 -30.52
CA VAL A 385 -15.04 3.47 -31.63
C VAL A 385 -15.93 3.30 -32.86
N GLY A 386 -16.98 4.12 -32.94
CA GLY A 386 -18.01 3.97 -33.98
C GLY A 386 -19.10 5.05 -34.00
N GLY A 387 -18.85 6.19 -33.36
CA GLY A 387 -19.66 7.40 -33.51
C GLY A 387 -18.71 8.59 -33.60
N GLU A 388 -18.77 9.33 -34.71
CA GLU A 388 -17.96 10.51 -35.02
C GLU A 388 -17.64 11.35 -33.76
N ASN A 389 -16.35 11.44 -33.42
CA ASN A 389 -15.66 12.64 -32.90
C ASN A 389 -14.25 12.23 -32.43
N GLU A 390 -13.25 12.52 -33.27
CA GLU A 390 -11.86 12.63 -32.82
C GLU A 390 -11.75 13.60 -31.64
N PRO A 391 -10.83 13.37 -30.68
CA PRO A 391 -10.52 14.37 -29.68
C PRO A 391 -9.75 15.51 -30.38
N THR A 392 -10.45 16.58 -30.76
CA THR A 392 -9.79 17.82 -31.15
C THR A 392 -9.06 18.37 -29.92
N SER A 393 -7.75 18.47 -30.06
CA SER A 393 -6.86 19.13 -29.11
C SER A 393 -7.36 20.55 -28.82
N ILE A 394 -7.58 20.84 -27.53
CA ILE A 394 -7.82 22.21 -27.05
C ILE A 394 -6.50 22.96 -27.20
N GLY A 395 -6.38 23.72 -28.28
CA GLY A 395 -5.35 24.72 -28.44
C GLY A 395 -5.53 25.83 -27.39
N SER A 396 -4.54 25.95 -26.52
CA SER A 396 -3.96 27.23 -26.07
C SER A 396 -4.93 28.41 -25.96
N PHE A 397 -5.48 28.61 -24.76
CA PHE A 397 -5.84 29.96 -24.32
C PHE A 397 -4.56 30.77 -24.17
N ASP A 398 -4.22 31.58 -25.18
CA ASP A 398 -3.30 32.69 -24.99
C ASP A 398 -4.11 33.95 -24.67
N ARG A 399 -3.89 34.48 -23.48
CA ARG A 399 -4.49 35.73 -23.00
C ARG A 399 -3.41 36.80 -23.05
N GLY A 400 -3.52 37.70 -24.02
CA GLY A 400 -3.06 39.07 -23.82
C GLY A 400 -2.56 39.82 -25.06
N ARG A 401 -3.41 40.69 -25.61
CA ARG A 401 -3.14 42.05 -26.13
C ARG A 401 -4.37 42.47 -26.96
N LEU A 402 -5.21 43.41 -26.54
CA LEU A 402 -5.04 44.86 -26.40
C LEU A 402 -6.14 45.48 -27.29
N ILE A 403 -7.10 46.14 -26.65
CA ILE A 403 -7.70 47.45 -27.00
C ILE A 403 -8.08 47.75 -28.47
N GLU A 404 -9.30 48.29 -28.61
CA GLU A 404 -9.84 49.09 -29.73
C GLU A 404 -10.11 48.37 -31.06
N ARG A 405 -11.39 48.33 -31.48
CA ARG A 405 -11.97 49.43 -32.28
C ARG A 405 -13.44 49.17 -32.56
N GLU A 406 -14.24 50.18 -32.29
CA GLU A 406 -15.63 50.29 -32.71
C GLU A 406 -15.80 50.22 -34.24
N SER A 407 -17.05 49.92 -34.62
CA SER A 407 -17.84 50.57 -35.68
C SER A 407 -18.14 49.78 -36.96
N ARG A 408 -19.47 49.57 -37.12
CA ARG A 408 -20.32 49.82 -38.30
C ARG A 408 -19.93 49.15 -39.63
N VAL A 409 -20.89 48.44 -40.24
CA VAL A 409 -21.73 48.92 -41.36
C VAL A 409 -22.76 47.84 -41.77
N LYS A 410 -23.98 48.30 -42.04
CA LYS A 410 -25.16 47.59 -42.58
C LYS A 410 -24.97 47.24 -44.07
N SER A 411 -25.60 46.17 -44.57
CA SER A 411 -26.61 46.27 -45.67
C SER A 411 -27.12 44.92 -46.21
N ILE A 412 -28.46 44.78 -46.17
CA ILE A 412 -29.40 44.38 -47.24
C ILE A 412 -29.59 42.89 -47.59
N ASP A 413 -30.90 42.58 -47.67
CA ASP A 413 -31.62 41.33 -47.92
C ASP A 413 -31.32 40.60 -49.24
N MET A 414 -31.48 39.26 -49.22
CA MET A 414 -32.29 38.56 -50.22
C MET A 414 -32.63 37.13 -49.73
N GLU A 415 -33.91 36.88 -49.51
CA GLU A 415 -34.46 35.55 -49.25
C GLU A 415 -34.39 34.66 -50.51
N ASN A 416 -33.93 33.42 -50.35
CA ASN A 416 -34.11 32.33 -51.32
C ASN A 416 -34.67 31.10 -50.58
N PRO A 417 -35.86 30.57 -50.94
CA PRO A 417 -36.54 29.53 -50.18
C PRO A 417 -36.14 28.12 -50.66
N SER A 418 -34.87 27.74 -50.46
CA SER A 418 -34.43 26.35 -50.71
C SER A 418 -33.53 25.76 -49.61
N GLY A 419 -33.30 26.48 -48.51
CA GLY A 419 -32.44 26.05 -47.39
C GLY A 419 -33.12 25.32 -46.23
N ARG A 420 -34.45 25.40 -46.11
CA ARG A 420 -35.17 24.97 -44.88
C ARG A 420 -35.10 23.48 -44.56
N LEU A 421 -34.87 22.61 -45.54
CA LEU A 421 -34.79 21.16 -45.29
C LEU A 421 -33.40 20.72 -44.78
N ARG A 422 -32.35 21.53 -44.99
CA ARG A 422 -30.96 21.22 -44.59
C ARG A 422 -30.59 21.82 -43.24
N GLU A 423 -31.23 22.91 -42.83
CA GLU A 423 -31.06 23.53 -41.52
C GLU A 423 -31.71 22.71 -40.39
N GLU A 424 -32.87 22.09 -40.64
CA GLU A 424 -33.49 21.19 -39.64
C GLU A 424 -32.61 19.96 -39.38
N THR A 425 -31.99 19.37 -40.41
CA THR A 425 -31.10 18.20 -40.24
C THR A 425 -29.80 18.55 -39.52
N LEU A 426 -29.28 19.77 -39.69
CA LEU A 426 -28.08 20.25 -39.00
C LEU A 426 -28.38 20.64 -37.54
N LEU A 427 -29.55 21.22 -37.27
CA LEU A 427 -30.01 21.48 -35.89
C LEU A 427 -30.31 20.20 -35.13
N THR A 428 -30.88 19.16 -35.77
CA THR A 428 -31.08 17.85 -35.12
C THR A 428 -29.74 17.14 -34.86
N ARG A 429 -28.74 17.32 -35.74
CA ARG A 429 -27.39 16.74 -35.58
C ARG A 429 -26.57 17.47 -34.53
N ALA A 430 -26.71 18.80 -34.41
CA ALA A 430 -26.12 19.61 -33.34
C ALA A 430 -26.80 19.36 -31.98
N GLN A 431 -28.10 19.09 -31.95
CA GLN A 431 -28.80 18.66 -30.73
C GLN A 431 -28.36 17.27 -30.28
N ARG A 432 -28.22 16.29 -31.19
CA ARG A 432 -27.69 14.95 -30.86
C ARG A 432 -26.23 14.96 -30.41
N SER A 433 -25.39 15.81 -31.00
CA SER A 433 -23.98 15.96 -30.58
C SER A 433 -23.87 16.72 -29.25
N SER A 434 -24.76 17.68 -28.98
CA SER A 434 -24.87 18.35 -27.68
C SER A 434 -25.40 17.41 -26.61
N GLU A 435 -26.36 16.53 -26.91
CA GLU A 435 -26.86 15.50 -25.97
C GLU A 435 -25.79 14.45 -25.64
N SER A 436 -24.96 14.05 -26.60
CA SER A 436 -23.83 13.15 -26.34
C SER A 436 -22.70 13.84 -25.56
N TYR A 437 -22.42 15.12 -25.84
CA TYR A 437 -21.51 15.95 -25.04
C TYR A 437 -22.03 16.21 -23.62
N MET A 438 -23.35 16.37 -23.46
CA MET A 438 -24.01 16.55 -22.15
C MET A 438 -24.12 15.23 -21.39
N LYS A 439 -24.32 14.09 -22.06
CA LYS A 439 -24.21 12.75 -21.45
C LYS A 439 -22.79 12.47 -20.95
N ARG A 440 -21.76 12.90 -21.68
CA ARG A 440 -20.34 12.82 -21.26
C ARG A 440 -20.03 13.68 -20.02
N LYS A 441 -20.85 14.70 -19.75
CA LYS A 441 -20.73 15.64 -18.62
C LYS A 441 -21.61 15.28 -17.41
N ARG A 442 -22.53 14.32 -17.54
CA ARG A 442 -23.53 13.98 -16.50
C ARG A 442 -23.09 12.90 -15.53
N SER A 443 -22.08 12.10 -15.86
CA SER A 443 -21.30 11.37 -14.87
C SER A 443 -20.38 12.38 -14.20
N HIS A 444 -20.35 12.42 -12.87
CA HIS A 444 -19.66 13.43 -12.05
C HIS A 444 -18.11 13.29 -12.15
N GLY A 445 -17.53 13.31 -13.36
CA GLY A 445 -16.14 12.95 -13.60
C GLY A 445 -15.58 13.49 -14.92
N GLY A 446 -14.25 13.47 -15.06
CA GLY A 446 -13.54 14.00 -16.22
C GLY A 446 -12.50 13.03 -16.75
N ILE A 447 -12.25 13.08 -18.06
CA ILE A 447 -11.19 12.29 -18.71
C ILE A 447 -9.83 12.92 -18.39
N ILE A 448 -8.89 12.08 -17.96
CA ILE A 448 -7.51 12.45 -17.69
C ILE A 448 -6.70 12.19 -18.95
N ASP A 449 -6.32 13.27 -19.63
CA ASP A 449 -5.37 13.25 -20.74
C ASP A 449 -4.01 13.79 -20.29
N THR A 450 -2.94 13.44 -21.01
CA THR A 450 -1.56 13.89 -20.80
C THR A 450 -1.44 15.40 -20.56
N ASN A 451 -2.29 16.20 -21.21
CA ASN A 451 -2.38 17.65 -21.06
C ASN A 451 -3.04 18.08 -19.74
N ASN A 452 -4.06 17.35 -19.28
CA ASN A 452 -4.88 17.67 -18.11
C ASN A 452 -4.39 17.02 -16.80
N VAL A 453 -3.48 16.03 -16.87
CA VAL A 453 -2.86 15.38 -15.69
C VAL A 453 -2.26 16.39 -14.72
N GLN A 454 -1.76 17.53 -15.21
CA GLN A 454 -1.16 18.56 -14.35
C GLN A 454 -2.18 19.26 -13.45
N MET A 455 -3.47 19.22 -13.82
CA MET A 455 -4.57 19.85 -13.07
C MET A 455 -5.13 18.97 -11.95
N LEU A 456 -4.63 17.73 -11.76
CA LEU A 456 -5.02 16.86 -10.65
C LEU A 456 -4.70 17.50 -9.31
N GLU A 457 -5.71 17.80 -8.49
CA GLU A 457 -5.52 18.30 -7.14
C GLU A 457 -4.94 17.20 -6.24
N GLU A 458 -3.76 17.45 -5.67
CA GLU A 458 -3.12 16.54 -4.72
C GLU A 458 -2.97 17.24 -3.38
N ARG A 459 -3.53 16.64 -2.32
CA ARG A 459 -3.18 17.03 -0.95
C ARG A 459 -1.74 16.62 -0.66
N ARG A 460 -0.89 17.61 -0.38
CA ARG A 460 0.48 17.42 0.08
C ARG A 460 0.49 17.12 1.57
N ASP A 461 0.11 15.90 1.93
CA ASP A 461 0.14 15.42 3.32
C ASP A 461 1.52 14.84 3.68
N ILE A 462 1.73 14.47 4.95
CA ILE A 462 2.95 13.78 5.45
C ILE A 462 3.28 12.53 4.61
N PHE A 463 2.26 11.89 4.04
CA PHE A 463 2.39 10.76 3.11
C PHE A 463 3.19 11.08 1.84
N TYR A 464 3.33 12.36 1.46
CA TYR A 464 4.18 12.78 0.34
C TYR A 464 5.65 12.42 0.59
N PHE A 465 6.18 12.69 1.78
CA PHE A 465 7.57 12.33 2.12
C PHE A 465 7.75 10.82 2.20
N LEU A 466 6.79 10.12 2.80
CA LEU A 466 6.79 8.65 2.85
C LEU A 466 6.75 8.01 1.46
N SER A 467 6.09 8.64 0.48
CA SER A 467 6.01 8.13 -0.91
C SER A 467 7.35 8.11 -1.66
N PHE A 468 8.36 8.86 -1.17
CA PHE A 468 9.73 8.78 -1.69
C PHE A 468 10.51 7.62 -1.09
N ILE A 469 10.29 7.31 0.18
CA ILE A 469 11.01 6.27 0.92
C ILE A 469 10.41 4.89 0.64
N VAL A 470 9.09 4.82 0.56
CA VAL A 470 8.34 3.58 0.49
C VAL A 470 7.41 3.61 -0.71
N HIS A 471 7.71 2.77 -1.69
CA HIS A 471 6.95 2.71 -2.93
C HIS A 471 7.07 1.37 -3.62
N ASN A 472 6.01 0.96 -4.32
CA ASN A 472 6.06 -0.23 -5.15
C ASN A 472 6.96 -0.02 -6.39
N THR A 473 7.69 -1.06 -6.76
CA THR A 473 8.68 -1.04 -7.85
C THR A 473 8.39 -2.10 -8.90
N LYS A 474 9.12 -2.04 -10.03
CA LYS A 474 9.15 -3.10 -11.04
C LYS A 474 9.95 -4.31 -10.54
N PRO A 475 9.66 -5.53 -11.04
CA PRO A 475 10.48 -6.70 -10.79
C PRO A 475 11.86 -6.55 -11.46
N VAL A 476 12.91 -7.02 -10.80
CA VAL A 476 14.32 -6.90 -11.27
C VAL A 476 14.81 -8.21 -11.90
N GLY A 477 14.07 -9.32 -11.70
CA GLY A 477 14.58 -10.67 -11.94
C GLY A 477 15.67 -11.04 -10.95
N HIS A 478 15.95 -12.34 -10.76
CA HIS A 478 16.78 -12.91 -9.67
C HIS A 478 16.01 -13.11 -8.35
N GLN A 479 14.94 -13.89 -8.41
CA GLN A 479 14.09 -14.21 -7.24
C GLN A 479 14.89 -14.83 -6.08
N ASP A 480 15.85 -15.72 -6.37
CA ASP A 480 16.58 -16.45 -5.32
C ASP A 480 17.66 -15.60 -4.66
N LEU A 481 18.40 -14.80 -5.43
CA LEU A 481 19.38 -13.86 -4.89
C LEU A 481 18.70 -12.79 -4.02
N VAL A 482 17.59 -12.23 -4.50
CA VAL A 482 16.82 -11.25 -3.74
C VAL A 482 16.21 -11.89 -2.49
N GLY A 483 15.70 -13.12 -2.57
CA GLY A 483 15.18 -13.87 -1.41
C GLY A 483 16.24 -14.17 -0.34
N LEU A 484 17.47 -14.49 -0.75
CA LEU A 484 18.60 -14.68 0.17
C LEU A 484 18.96 -13.37 0.88
N VAL A 485 19.06 -12.26 0.12
CA VAL A 485 19.34 -10.93 0.70
C VAL A 485 18.25 -10.53 1.70
N ILE A 486 16.97 -10.80 1.41
CA ILE A 486 15.86 -10.55 2.34
C ILE A 486 15.98 -11.40 3.61
N SER A 487 16.41 -12.66 3.48
CA SER A 487 16.64 -13.54 4.64
C SER A 487 17.77 -13.01 5.54
N VAL A 488 18.87 -12.53 4.94
CA VAL A 488 19.96 -11.87 5.67
C VAL A 488 19.47 -10.60 6.36
N LEU A 489 18.65 -9.78 5.70
CA LEU A 489 18.09 -8.56 6.27
C LEU A 489 17.13 -8.84 7.44
N LEU A 490 16.27 -9.85 7.32
CA LEU A 490 15.36 -10.28 8.40
C LEU A 490 16.14 -10.74 9.64
N LEU A 491 17.16 -11.56 9.44
CA LEU A 491 18.02 -12.04 10.53
C LEU A 491 18.86 -10.89 11.11
N GLY A 492 19.37 -9.99 10.28
CA GLY A 492 20.11 -8.81 10.70
C GLY A 492 19.26 -7.88 11.57
N ASP A 493 18.02 -7.62 11.17
CA ASP A 493 17.06 -6.86 11.98
C ASP A 493 16.81 -7.53 13.32
N PHE A 494 16.59 -8.85 13.34
CA PHE A 494 16.42 -9.60 14.59
C PHE A 494 17.65 -9.54 15.50
N SER A 495 18.86 -9.68 14.94
CA SER A 495 20.10 -9.56 15.71
C SER A 495 20.30 -8.15 16.26
N LEU A 496 20.05 -7.10 15.47
CA LEU A 496 20.13 -5.71 15.95
C LEU A 496 19.18 -5.46 17.11
N VAL A 497 17.98 -6.04 17.05
CA VAL A 497 16.98 -5.96 18.12
C VAL A 497 17.46 -6.66 19.39
N LEU A 498 18.03 -7.86 19.27
CA LEU A 498 18.56 -8.57 20.42
C LEU A 498 19.74 -7.82 21.07
N LEU A 499 20.65 -7.28 20.25
CA LEU A 499 21.80 -6.52 20.72
C LEU A 499 21.38 -5.20 21.39
N THR A 500 20.37 -4.51 20.84
CA THR A 500 19.82 -3.29 21.45
C THR A 500 19.09 -3.59 22.76
N LEU A 501 18.34 -4.68 22.86
CA LEU A 501 17.73 -5.13 24.12
C LEU A 501 18.78 -5.47 25.19
N LEU A 502 19.85 -6.16 24.80
CA LEU A 502 20.98 -6.46 25.69
C LEU A 502 21.65 -5.17 26.19
N GLN A 503 21.84 -4.19 25.31
CA GLN A 503 22.41 -2.89 25.67
C GLN A 503 21.49 -2.12 26.61
N LEU A 504 20.17 -2.07 26.35
CA LEU A 504 19.20 -1.40 27.22
C LEU A 504 19.12 -2.06 28.61
N TYR A 505 19.18 -3.39 28.67
CA TYR A 505 19.22 -4.14 29.92
C TYR A 505 20.41 -3.74 30.81
N SER A 506 21.57 -3.50 30.19
CA SER A 506 22.77 -3.05 30.91
C SER A 506 22.63 -1.66 31.51
N ILE A 507 21.78 -0.80 30.92
CA ILE A 507 21.55 0.59 31.36
C ILE A 507 20.47 0.64 32.45
N SER A 508 19.26 0.16 32.17
CA SER A 508 18.13 0.21 33.12
C SER A 508 17.02 -0.76 32.73
N LEU A 509 16.36 -1.37 33.72
CA LEU A 509 15.17 -2.20 33.47
C LEU A 509 13.97 -1.35 33.04
N VAL A 510 13.89 -0.09 33.50
CA VAL A 510 12.81 0.82 33.12
C VAL A 510 12.91 1.18 31.64
N ASP A 511 14.12 1.41 31.12
CA ASP A 511 14.35 1.71 29.70
C ASP A 511 14.06 0.48 28.83
N VAL A 512 14.37 -0.73 29.33
CA VAL A 512 13.93 -1.98 28.69
C VAL A 512 12.41 -1.98 28.59
N PHE A 513 11.66 -1.79 29.68
CA PHE A 513 10.20 -1.80 29.64
C PHE A 513 9.60 -0.65 28.81
N LEU A 514 10.20 0.53 28.81
CA LEU A 514 9.71 1.68 28.07
C LEU A 514 9.88 1.46 26.56
N VAL A 515 11.03 0.91 26.14
CA VAL A 515 11.20 0.37 24.80
C VAL A 515 10.25 -0.81 24.59
N LEU A 516 10.02 -1.67 25.60
CA LEU A 516 9.15 -2.86 25.57
C LEU A 516 7.61 -2.56 25.59
N PHE A 517 7.20 -1.32 25.75
CA PHE A 517 5.79 -0.93 25.76
C PHE A 517 5.45 0.13 24.72
N ILE A 518 6.40 0.99 24.34
CA ILE A 518 6.22 2.05 23.34
C ILE A 518 6.66 1.58 21.94
N LEU A 519 7.62 0.65 21.85
CA LEU A 519 8.29 0.28 20.60
C LEU A 519 8.07 -1.16 20.07
N PRO A 520 7.69 -2.21 20.85
CA PRO A 520 8.17 -3.57 20.48
C PRO A 520 7.21 -4.42 19.71
N LEU A 521 5.94 -4.07 19.64
CA LEU A 521 5.08 -4.78 18.71
C LEU A 521 5.56 -4.48 17.27
N GLY A 522 6.19 -3.33 17.03
CA GLY A 522 6.88 -3.03 15.77
C GLY A 522 8.25 -3.68 15.59
N ILE A 523 8.85 -4.30 16.62
CA ILE A 523 10.23 -4.83 16.60
C ILE A 523 10.28 -6.35 16.67
N LEU A 524 9.40 -6.97 17.49
CA LEU A 524 9.32 -8.43 17.63
C LEU A 524 8.40 -9.07 16.60
N LEU A 525 7.33 -8.40 16.13
CA LEU A 525 6.40 -8.94 15.12
C LEU A 525 6.94 -8.97 13.67
N PRO A 526 7.83 -8.05 13.23
CA PRO A 526 8.48 -8.12 11.92
C PRO A 526 9.10 -9.46 11.57
N PHE A 527 9.79 -10.08 12.52
CA PHE A 527 10.56 -11.30 12.26
C PHE A 527 9.65 -12.52 12.06
N PRO A 528 8.68 -12.82 12.94
CA PRO A 528 7.66 -13.85 12.69
C PRO A 528 6.82 -13.56 11.46
N ALA A 529 6.47 -12.28 11.20
CA ALA A 529 5.70 -11.91 10.01
C ALA A 529 6.52 -12.12 8.71
N GLY A 530 7.79 -11.77 8.71
CA GLY A 530 8.71 -11.97 7.60
C GLY A 530 9.04 -13.43 7.33
N ILE A 531 9.22 -14.24 8.39
CA ILE A 531 9.37 -15.69 8.27
C ILE A 531 8.09 -16.34 7.76
N ASN A 532 6.94 -16.01 8.34
CA ASN A 532 5.66 -16.53 7.87
C ASN A 532 5.45 -16.16 6.40
N ALA A 533 5.79 -14.94 5.98
CA ALA A 533 5.72 -14.52 4.59
C ALA A 533 6.73 -15.25 3.68
N LEU A 534 7.94 -15.55 4.18
CA LEU A 534 8.97 -16.29 3.44
C LEU A 534 8.59 -17.76 3.19
N PHE A 535 7.84 -18.38 4.11
CA PHE A 535 7.44 -19.79 4.03
C PHE A 535 6.04 -20.03 3.49
N SER A 536 5.18 -19.01 3.39
CA SER A 536 3.78 -19.16 2.92
C SER A 536 3.60 -18.97 1.41
N HIS A 537 4.60 -19.37 0.63
CA HIS A 537 4.54 -19.33 -0.82
C HIS A 537 3.33 -20.10 -1.36
N GLY A 538 2.58 -19.43 -2.25
CA GLY A 538 1.55 -20.04 -3.07
C GLY A 538 0.99 -19.02 -4.07
N PRO A 539 0.80 -19.37 -5.35
CA PRO A 539 0.29 -18.44 -6.37
C PRO A 539 -1.08 -17.85 -6.01
N ARG A 540 -1.86 -18.55 -5.17
CA ARG A 540 -3.20 -18.11 -4.71
C ARG A 540 -3.20 -17.12 -3.52
N ARG A 541 -2.05 -16.79 -2.91
CA ARG A 541 -1.98 -15.91 -1.71
C ARG A 541 -1.02 -14.71 -1.82
N SER A 542 -0.39 -14.49 -2.99
CA SER A 542 0.63 -13.44 -3.22
C SER A 542 0.23 -12.03 -2.79
N VAL A 543 -1.01 -11.61 -3.04
CA VAL A 543 -1.53 -10.27 -2.69
C VAL A 543 -1.60 -10.04 -1.18
N GLY A 544 -1.88 -11.09 -0.39
CA GLY A 544 -1.88 -11.01 1.06
C GLY A 544 -0.46 -10.88 1.63
N LEU A 545 0.50 -11.57 1.02
CA LEU A 545 1.91 -11.60 1.44
C LEU A 545 2.61 -10.27 1.18
N ALA A 546 2.34 -9.64 0.04
CA ALA A 546 2.85 -8.31 -0.29
C ALA A 546 2.51 -7.29 0.78
N ARG A 547 1.28 -7.32 1.32
CA ARG A 547 0.84 -6.42 2.39
C ARG A 547 1.56 -6.69 3.71
N VAL A 548 1.95 -7.94 4.00
CA VAL A 548 2.73 -8.29 5.20
C VAL A 548 4.15 -7.75 5.10
N TYR A 549 4.82 -7.93 3.95
CA TYR A 549 6.15 -7.34 3.70
C TYR A 549 6.11 -5.82 3.72
N ALA A 550 5.08 -5.23 3.13
CA ALA A 550 4.87 -3.80 3.15
C ALA A 550 4.67 -3.29 4.59
N LEU A 551 3.89 -4.01 5.40
CA LEU A 551 3.69 -3.69 6.81
C LEU A 551 5.01 -3.74 7.59
N TRP A 552 5.81 -4.78 7.41
CA TRP A 552 7.16 -4.88 8.00
C TRP A 552 8.03 -3.68 7.64
N ASN A 553 8.02 -3.28 6.36
CA ASN A 553 8.82 -2.15 5.88
C ASN A 553 8.41 -0.83 6.55
N VAL A 554 7.09 -0.57 6.65
CA VAL A 554 6.57 0.63 7.31
C VAL A 554 6.86 0.61 8.81
N THR A 555 6.66 -0.52 9.50
CA THR A 555 6.91 -0.61 10.94
C THR A 555 8.39 -0.44 11.27
N SER A 556 9.27 -1.00 10.44
CA SER A 556 10.73 -0.85 10.54
C SER A 556 11.17 0.62 10.43
N LEU A 557 10.56 1.39 9.53
CA LEU A 557 10.83 2.83 9.39
C LEU A 557 10.29 3.66 10.56
N ILE A 558 9.08 3.34 11.04
CA ILE A 558 8.51 3.98 12.23
C ILE A 558 9.43 3.78 13.44
N ASN A 559 9.97 2.57 13.63
CA ASN A 559 10.90 2.28 14.73
C ASN A 559 12.14 3.18 14.69
N VAL A 560 12.73 3.38 13.52
CA VAL A 560 13.90 4.28 13.38
C VAL A 560 13.52 5.73 13.67
N GLY A 561 12.34 6.17 13.22
CA GLY A 561 11.83 7.52 13.53
C GLY A 561 11.62 7.74 15.03
N VAL A 562 11.07 6.75 15.74
CA VAL A 562 10.89 6.83 17.20
C VAL A 562 12.25 6.76 17.92
N ALA A 563 13.17 5.89 17.49
CA ALA A 563 14.52 5.85 18.05
C ALA A 563 15.25 7.20 17.91
N PHE A 564 15.10 7.86 16.76
CA PHE A 564 15.62 9.22 16.54
C PHE A 564 15.00 10.23 17.50
N LEU A 565 13.67 10.18 17.69
CA LEU A 565 12.97 11.08 18.61
C LEU A 565 13.37 10.85 20.07
N CYS A 566 13.50 9.60 20.50
CA CYS A 566 14.01 9.26 21.83
C CYS A 566 15.44 9.77 22.03
N GLY A 567 16.32 9.56 21.05
CA GLY A 567 17.69 10.11 21.08
C GLY A 567 17.71 11.63 21.21
N TYR A 568 16.86 12.32 20.45
CA TYR A 568 16.71 13.77 20.53
C TYR A 568 16.20 14.26 21.89
N VAL A 569 15.21 13.56 22.47
CA VAL A 569 14.66 13.91 23.79
C VAL A 569 15.70 13.69 24.90
N HIS A 570 16.49 12.62 24.82
CA HIS A 570 17.60 12.39 25.77
C HIS A 570 18.70 13.46 25.64
N TYR A 571 19.07 13.84 24.42
CA TYR A 571 20.04 14.90 24.16
C TYR A 571 19.56 16.27 24.68
N SER A 572 18.30 16.63 24.40
CA SER A 572 17.70 17.89 24.86
C SER A 572 17.45 17.93 26.37
N SER A 573 17.17 16.79 27.00
CA SER A 573 17.02 16.69 28.46
C SER A 573 18.37 16.73 29.18
N GLY A 574 19.43 16.19 28.57
CA GLY A 574 20.80 16.25 29.07
C GLY A 574 21.43 17.64 29.04
N SER A 575 20.88 18.56 28.22
CA SER A 575 21.36 19.95 28.08
C SER A 575 20.67 20.95 29.03
N SER A 576 19.81 20.48 29.96
CA SER A 576 19.19 21.34 30.98
C SER A 576 20.19 21.71 32.10
N PRO A 577 20.47 23.01 32.36
CA PRO A 577 21.58 23.45 33.22
C PRO A 577 21.40 23.22 34.73
N ASN A 578 20.26 22.64 35.18
CA ASN A 578 19.88 22.62 36.59
C ASN A 578 19.93 21.25 37.30
N LYS A 579 20.57 20.24 36.70
CA LYS A 579 20.94 18.99 37.39
C LYS A 579 22.43 18.71 37.22
N LYS A 580 23.26 19.46 37.93
CA LYS A 580 24.64 19.03 38.26
C LYS A 580 24.58 17.90 39.29
N VAL A 581 24.18 16.72 38.84
CA VAL A 581 24.55 15.45 39.47
C VAL A 581 25.52 14.80 38.48
N PRO A 582 26.75 14.43 38.88
CA PRO A 582 27.76 13.93 37.95
C PRO A 582 27.49 12.45 37.61
N ASN A 583 26.31 12.14 37.08
CA ASN A 583 25.90 10.78 36.74
C ASN A 583 24.85 10.84 35.63
N PHE A 584 25.31 10.78 34.38
CA PHE A 584 24.67 10.19 33.21
C PHE A 584 25.43 10.72 31.98
N GLN A 585 26.55 10.06 31.66
CA GLN A 585 27.18 10.16 30.33
C GLN A 585 26.68 8.95 29.52
N PRO A 586 25.76 9.11 28.56
CA PRO A 586 25.36 8.03 27.68
C PRO A 586 26.23 8.03 26.43
N TRP A 587 26.88 6.88 26.19
CA TRP A 587 27.48 6.44 24.93
C TRP A 587 28.66 7.26 24.41
N ASN A 588 29.87 6.77 24.67
CA ASN A 588 31.05 7.18 23.92
C ASN A 588 31.72 5.94 23.30
N PHE A 589 31.25 5.57 22.10
CA PHE A 589 32.04 4.78 21.17
C PHE A 589 32.93 5.78 20.42
N SER A 590 34.00 6.23 21.09
CA SER A 590 35.08 7.08 20.51
C SER A 590 34.67 8.06 19.40
N MET A 591 33.71 8.95 19.65
CA MET A 591 33.40 10.10 18.78
C MET A 591 32.57 11.09 19.61
N ASP A 592 33.01 12.36 19.64
CA ASP A 592 32.56 13.42 20.55
C ASP A 592 31.04 13.48 20.77
N GLU A 593 30.63 13.97 21.95
CA GLU A 593 29.23 14.16 22.38
C GLU A 593 28.34 14.97 21.41
N SER A 594 28.92 15.53 20.34
CA SER A 594 28.26 16.21 19.21
C SER A 594 27.67 15.29 18.12
N GLU A 595 27.86 13.96 18.20
CA GLU A 595 27.58 13.04 17.08
C GLU A 595 26.47 11.99 17.32
N TRP A 596 25.57 12.21 18.28
CA TRP A 596 24.44 11.31 18.57
C TRP A 596 23.54 11.01 17.35
N TRP A 597 23.52 11.90 16.36
CA TRP A 597 22.71 11.80 15.15
C TRP A 597 23.31 10.87 14.08
N ILE A 598 24.60 10.54 14.14
CA ILE A 598 25.27 9.73 13.09
C ILE A 598 24.72 8.32 13.03
N PHE A 599 24.56 7.65 14.18
CA PHE A 599 24.05 6.29 14.23
C PHE A 599 22.57 6.19 13.78
N PRO A 600 21.64 7.03 14.28
CA PRO A 600 20.28 7.10 13.75
C PRO A 600 20.22 7.46 12.26
N ALA A 601 21.05 8.40 11.77
CA ALA A 601 21.10 8.75 10.36
C ALA A 601 21.58 7.59 9.48
N GLY A 602 22.61 6.86 9.94
CA GLY A 602 23.08 5.63 9.29
C GLY A 602 22.00 4.54 9.24
N LEU A 603 21.21 4.39 10.31
CA LEU A 603 20.06 3.48 10.33
C LEU A 603 18.97 3.91 9.35
N VAL A 604 18.65 5.20 9.24
CA VAL A 604 17.70 5.70 8.23
C VAL A 604 18.15 5.33 6.82
N LEU A 605 19.43 5.54 6.48
CA LEU A 605 19.99 5.17 5.17
C LEU A 605 19.92 3.65 4.93
N CYS A 606 20.29 2.85 5.92
CA CYS A 606 20.18 1.40 5.86
C CYS A 606 18.73 0.95 5.63
N LYS A 607 17.76 1.57 6.33
CA LYS A 607 16.33 1.27 6.15
C LYS A 607 15.78 1.72 4.80
N ILE A 608 16.26 2.83 4.24
CA ILE A 608 15.90 3.23 2.87
C ILE A 608 16.39 2.18 1.86
N PHE A 609 17.61 1.66 2.02
CA PHE A 609 18.12 0.60 1.15
C PHE A 609 17.35 -0.72 1.34
N GLN A 610 17.09 -1.10 2.59
CA GLN A 610 16.25 -2.25 2.93
C GLN A 610 14.85 -2.11 2.30
N SER A 611 14.25 -0.93 2.36
CA SER A 611 12.91 -0.70 1.82
C SER A 611 12.87 -0.99 0.32
N GLN A 612 13.89 -0.57 -0.43
CA GLN A 612 14.01 -0.81 -1.87
C GLN A 612 14.17 -2.30 -2.20
N LEU A 613 15.01 -3.02 -1.45
CA LEU A 613 15.21 -4.46 -1.62
C LEU A 613 13.93 -5.26 -1.35
N VAL A 614 13.20 -4.90 -0.29
CA VAL A 614 11.89 -5.50 0.01
C VAL A 614 10.91 -5.25 -1.12
N ASN A 615 10.88 -4.04 -1.68
CA ASN A 615 10.00 -3.70 -2.80
C ASN A 615 10.32 -4.50 -4.06
N TRP A 616 11.60 -4.74 -4.37
CA TRP A 616 12.00 -5.61 -5.47
C TRP A 616 11.59 -7.06 -5.24
N HIS A 617 11.73 -7.56 -4.02
CA HIS A 617 11.29 -8.90 -3.66
C HIS A 617 9.78 -9.08 -3.87
N VAL A 618 8.98 -8.18 -3.28
CA VAL A 618 7.52 -8.22 -3.40
C VAL A 618 7.08 -8.09 -4.87
N ALA A 619 7.74 -7.25 -5.65
CA ALA A 619 7.46 -7.12 -7.08
C ALA A 619 7.72 -8.42 -7.86
N ASN A 620 8.80 -9.13 -7.55
CA ASN A 620 9.09 -10.43 -8.16
C ASN A 620 8.06 -11.50 -7.75
N LEU A 621 7.51 -11.44 -6.52
CA LEU A 621 6.52 -12.41 -6.04
C LEU A 621 5.14 -12.23 -6.69
N GLU A 622 4.69 -10.98 -6.86
CA GLU A 622 3.37 -10.70 -7.41
C GLU A 622 3.35 -10.73 -8.95
N ILE A 623 4.46 -10.39 -9.61
CA ILE A 623 4.56 -10.35 -11.07
C ILE A 623 5.64 -11.34 -11.53
N GLN A 624 5.19 -12.56 -11.83
CA GLN A 624 6.05 -13.61 -12.36
C GLN A 624 6.35 -13.40 -13.85
N ASP A 625 5.35 -12.95 -14.61
CA ASP A 625 5.51 -12.69 -16.03
C ASP A 625 6.11 -11.30 -16.30
N ARG A 626 7.35 -11.29 -16.77
CA ARG A 626 8.10 -10.07 -17.06
C ARG A 626 7.70 -9.40 -18.36
N THR A 627 7.08 -10.15 -19.27
CA THR A 627 6.66 -9.62 -20.58
C THR A 627 5.59 -8.52 -20.43
N LEU A 628 4.92 -8.45 -19.28
CA LEU A 628 4.01 -7.36 -18.89
C LEU A 628 4.66 -5.98 -18.83
N TYR A 629 5.98 -5.91 -18.64
CA TYR A 629 6.76 -4.65 -18.63
C TYR A 629 7.55 -4.42 -19.92
N SER A 630 7.35 -5.25 -20.95
CA SER A 630 7.97 -5.06 -22.25
C SER A 630 7.54 -3.72 -22.85
N ASN A 631 8.48 -3.02 -23.49
CA ASN A 631 8.16 -1.86 -24.33
C ASN A 631 7.76 -2.28 -25.75
N ASP A 632 8.07 -3.51 -26.15
CA ASP A 632 7.74 -4.05 -27.46
C ASP A 632 6.29 -4.57 -27.46
N PHE A 633 5.47 -3.97 -28.33
CA PHE A 633 4.05 -4.26 -28.48
C PHE A 633 3.80 -5.76 -28.76
N GLU A 634 4.54 -6.33 -29.72
CA GLU A 634 4.39 -7.73 -30.11
C GLU A 634 4.74 -8.68 -28.95
N LEU A 635 5.85 -8.42 -28.26
CA LEU A 635 6.31 -9.25 -27.15
C LEU A 635 5.34 -9.20 -25.96
N PHE A 636 4.63 -8.08 -25.78
CA PHE A 636 3.59 -7.98 -24.76
C PHE A 636 2.38 -8.88 -25.06
N TRP A 637 1.97 -9.01 -26.32
CA TRP A 637 0.76 -9.76 -26.72
C TRP A 637 1.01 -11.23 -27.09
N GLN A 638 2.27 -11.67 -27.21
CA GLN A 638 2.65 -13.03 -27.61
C GLN A 638 2.42 -14.15 -26.55
N SER A 639 1.99 -13.81 -25.33
CA SER A 639 1.91 -14.73 -24.18
C SER A 639 0.64 -15.58 -24.12
#